data_AF-A8QA22-F1
#
_entry.id   AF-A8QA22-F1
#
_cell.length_a   1.000
_cell.length_b   1.000
_cell.length_c   1.000
_cell.angle_alpha   90.00
_cell.angle_beta   90.00
_cell.angle_gamma   90.00
#
_symmetry.space_group_name_H-M   'P 1'
#
loop_
_entity.id
_entity.type
_entity.pdbx_description
1 polymer ?
#
loop_
_entity_poly.entity_id
_entity_poly.type
_entity_poly.pdbx_seq_one_letter_code
_entity_poly.pdbx_strand_id
1 'polypeptide(L)'
;MDSTHVSKFAPHVWSQTLVQFTEPISPHLAAEQLGSKLDWQAEDASLVRRIKDWMLLCEHEPRINAAILESAGGVHSPSPSGSSQADFLRPLRLPTILIGSSVLGGISTTRCSYESLRMRGYDVDAVLLFPSPHYQNDKYLAQFFADQGIRVFALGGPNVNSWGMPPARHTSTKQDAEQLQKYYLGMIHGNGRDDCMLDVVNHLRECHAKRYASLDTLGERAHQHMWWPFTQHTRIAPDDVTVIDSAHGDFFQTYEPSSSTMKPVLDGSASWWTQVIGHGHPRLALAAAYAAGRYGHVLSPGIAHAPAVTLTERLLGHHEPCRLAPGRGWASRVFFSDDGSTGMEVAIKMALQSSVRRYSAAVVSPTTEARIKPGRQSASLGGRTPREWEILGLQGSYHGDTIGAMDACEPSVFSEHVAWYRGRGYWFSPPTLRMKCGKVYVETSDSAEWGKEPQCLGVFSSIEEVLNVQKRLDTKLAAFYKRVVHERLENLVIVERRRFGALVLEPLVMGAGGMIFVDPLFQRCLVDVVREREDLFSLTDPPLRHAHMGRVTAARSNGEWRGLPVIFDEVFTGLRRLGCKMGADILGTTPDISCLAKILSGGLVPMSVTLASESIYSTFACSREKTHALLHGHSYTAHPVGCQVAIETLDVLEEMDLNGSWTPYQKQWSSEHWSVWDKSFVNLLSHADRVSGVMALGTLLKIELKTDSVSGYASDAANDLMLKLGKQTGIMEHDTTSSLSSHTFPLHLRSLGNP
;
A
#
# COMPACT_ATOMS: atom_id res chain seq x y z
N MET A 1 -23.54 26.64 -13.17
CA MET A 1 -24.00 27.97 -13.61
C MET A 1 -24.61 27.88 -14.99
N ASP A 2 -25.68 28.63 -15.26
CA ASP A 2 -26.16 28.85 -16.62
C ASP A 2 -25.25 29.87 -17.32
N SER A 3 -24.48 29.45 -18.33
CA SER A 3 -23.59 30.32 -19.11
C SER A 3 -24.36 31.45 -19.82
N THR A 4 -25.65 31.26 -20.11
CA THR A 4 -26.51 32.33 -20.64
C THR A 4 -26.79 33.42 -19.60
N HIS A 5 -26.89 33.04 -18.32
CA HIS A 5 -27.05 33.99 -17.21
C HIS A 5 -25.77 34.78 -16.97
N VAL A 6 -24.61 34.10 -16.96
CA VAL A 6 -23.31 34.76 -16.79
C VAL A 6 -23.04 35.74 -17.93
N SER A 7 -23.20 35.33 -19.18
CA SER A 7 -22.98 36.20 -20.34
C SER A 7 -23.89 37.45 -20.34
N LYS A 8 -25.10 37.36 -19.78
CA LYS A 8 -26.01 38.50 -19.65
C LYS A 8 -25.55 39.52 -18.60
N PHE A 9 -25.11 39.08 -17.42
CA PHE A 9 -24.81 39.98 -16.29
C PHE A 9 -23.32 40.27 -16.10
N ALA A 10 -22.45 39.47 -16.73
CA ALA A 10 -21.00 39.60 -16.70
C ALA A 10 -20.40 39.22 -18.08
N PRO A 11 -20.66 40.02 -19.14
CA PRO A 11 -20.28 39.68 -20.52
C PRO A 11 -18.76 39.58 -20.75
N HIS A 12 -17.95 40.05 -19.81
CA HIS A 12 -16.48 39.96 -19.86
C HIS A 12 -15.93 38.70 -19.19
N VAL A 13 -16.79 37.89 -18.54
CA VAL A 13 -16.40 36.62 -17.93
C VAL A 13 -16.52 35.52 -18.98
N TRP A 14 -15.44 34.78 -19.18
CA TRP A 14 -15.49 33.57 -20.00
C TRP A 14 -16.16 32.45 -19.20
N SER A 15 -17.32 32.00 -19.66
CA SER A 15 -18.08 30.90 -19.07
C SER A 15 -18.34 29.79 -20.08
N GLN A 16 -18.24 28.53 -19.65
CA GLN A 16 -18.57 27.36 -20.46
C GLN A 16 -19.32 26.33 -19.62
N THR A 17 -20.40 25.78 -20.18
CA THR A 17 -21.10 24.62 -19.60
C THR A 17 -20.47 23.35 -20.18
N LEU A 18 -19.77 22.56 -19.36
CA LEU A 18 -19.04 21.37 -19.85
C LEU A 18 -19.94 20.19 -20.18
N VAL A 19 -21.05 20.04 -19.43
CA VAL A 19 -22.07 19.02 -19.62
C VAL A 19 -23.42 19.65 -19.30
N GLN A 20 -24.40 19.42 -20.16
CA GLN A 20 -25.77 19.90 -19.99
C GLN A 20 -26.75 18.78 -20.28
N PHE A 21 -27.79 18.68 -19.44
CA PHE A 21 -28.92 17.79 -19.65
C PHE A 21 -30.19 18.63 -19.90
N THR A 22 -31.14 18.06 -20.63
CA THR A 22 -32.41 18.74 -20.97
C THR A 22 -33.40 18.69 -19.83
N GLU A 23 -33.43 17.58 -19.09
CA GLU A 23 -34.37 17.37 -17.98
C GLU A 23 -33.79 17.95 -16.68
N PRO A 24 -34.58 18.72 -15.90
CA PRO A 24 -34.16 19.33 -14.65
C PRO A 24 -34.19 18.32 -13.48
N ILE A 25 -33.44 17.24 -13.62
CA ILE A 25 -33.30 16.15 -12.63
C ILE A 25 -31.83 15.93 -12.25
N SER A 26 -31.56 15.04 -11.30
CA SER A 26 -30.19 14.72 -10.89
C SER A 26 -29.37 14.13 -12.05
N PRO A 27 -28.05 14.41 -12.16
CA PRO A 27 -27.23 14.02 -13.32
C PRO A 27 -27.25 12.53 -13.67
N HIS A 28 -27.22 11.62 -12.70
CA HIS A 28 -27.28 10.17 -12.95
C HIS A 28 -28.57 9.73 -13.67
N LEU A 29 -29.74 10.23 -13.22
CA LEU A 29 -31.02 9.92 -13.86
C LEU A 29 -31.10 10.52 -15.26
N ALA A 30 -30.58 11.73 -15.45
CA ALA A 30 -30.55 12.37 -16.76
C ALA A 30 -29.67 11.60 -17.75
N ALA A 31 -28.51 11.10 -17.29
CA ALA A 31 -27.63 10.25 -18.08
C ALA A 31 -28.28 8.89 -18.42
N GLU A 32 -28.93 8.26 -17.44
CA GLU A 32 -29.65 6.99 -17.63
C GLU A 32 -30.78 7.12 -18.65
N GLN A 33 -31.58 8.19 -18.58
CA GLN A 33 -32.68 8.44 -19.52
C GLN A 33 -32.22 8.63 -20.97
N LEU A 34 -31.06 9.27 -21.16
CA LEU A 34 -30.47 9.43 -22.48
C LEU A 34 -29.84 8.13 -22.98
N GLY A 35 -29.26 7.32 -22.09
CA GLY A 35 -28.69 6.01 -22.41
C GLY A 35 -27.68 6.11 -23.56
N SER A 36 -27.89 5.32 -24.62
CA SER A 36 -27.03 5.32 -25.81
C SER A 36 -27.13 6.60 -26.68
N LYS A 37 -28.04 7.52 -26.36
CA LYS A 37 -28.15 8.82 -27.04
C LYS A 37 -27.16 9.86 -26.50
N LEU A 38 -26.43 9.55 -25.43
CA LEU A 38 -25.34 10.40 -24.96
C LEU A 38 -24.21 10.40 -26.00
N ASP A 39 -23.76 11.59 -26.39
CA ASP A 39 -22.66 11.80 -27.34
C ASP A 39 -21.26 11.63 -26.70
N TRP A 40 -21.22 11.23 -25.43
CA TRP A 40 -19.98 10.98 -24.68
C TRP A 40 -20.17 9.86 -23.64
N GLN A 41 -19.08 9.34 -23.09
CA GLN A 41 -19.12 8.31 -22.05
C GLN A 41 -19.35 8.92 -20.68
N ALA A 42 -20.47 8.61 -20.02
CA ALA A 42 -20.85 9.05 -18.67
C ALA A 42 -20.00 8.43 -17.55
N GLU A 43 -18.68 8.45 -17.71
CA GLU A 43 -17.69 7.97 -16.76
C GLU A 43 -17.03 9.14 -16.04
N ASP A 44 -16.67 8.94 -14.78
CA ASP A 44 -16.02 9.96 -13.94
C ASP A 44 -14.70 10.48 -14.55
N ALA A 45 -13.87 9.58 -15.07
CA ALA A 45 -12.60 9.94 -15.70
C ALA A 45 -12.79 10.86 -16.93
N SER A 46 -13.90 10.69 -17.66
CA SER A 46 -14.26 11.53 -18.81
C SER A 46 -14.60 12.96 -18.36
N LEU A 47 -15.35 13.10 -17.25
CA LEU A 47 -15.68 14.39 -16.67
C LEU A 47 -14.46 15.12 -16.13
N VAL A 48 -13.60 14.42 -15.37
CA VAL A 48 -12.34 14.99 -14.87
C VAL A 48 -11.46 15.46 -16.02
N ARG A 49 -11.38 14.69 -17.11
CA ARG A 49 -10.64 15.07 -18.32
C ARG A 49 -11.20 16.35 -18.95
N ARG A 50 -12.52 16.45 -19.13
CA ARG A 50 -13.17 17.66 -19.66
C ARG A 50 -12.88 18.90 -18.81
N ILE A 51 -12.89 18.76 -17.48
CA ILE A 51 -12.55 19.85 -16.56
C ILE A 51 -11.09 20.24 -16.73
N LYS A 52 -10.18 19.26 -16.76
CA LYS A 52 -8.75 19.50 -16.97
C LYS A 52 -8.47 20.20 -18.30
N ASP A 53 -9.05 19.72 -19.40
CA ASP A 53 -8.86 20.31 -20.72
C ASP A 53 -9.34 21.77 -20.76
N TRP A 54 -10.47 22.06 -20.12
CA TRP A 54 -10.96 23.43 -19.98
C TRP A 54 -10.02 24.30 -19.13
N MET A 55 -9.51 23.79 -18.01
CA MET A 55 -8.55 24.52 -17.18
C MET A 55 -7.25 24.83 -17.93
N LEU A 56 -6.75 23.88 -18.73
CA LEU A 56 -5.56 24.08 -19.58
C LEU A 56 -5.81 25.14 -20.66
N LEU A 57 -7.01 25.17 -21.26
CA LEU A 57 -7.38 26.25 -22.18
C LEU A 57 -7.39 27.61 -21.49
N CYS A 58 -7.87 27.67 -20.24
CA CYS A 58 -7.87 28.90 -19.45
C CYS A 58 -6.45 29.38 -19.11
N GLU A 59 -5.51 28.47 -18.83
CA GLU A 59 -4.12 28.80 -18.52
C GLU A 59 -3.40 29.53 -19.67
N HIS A 60 -3.74 29.20 -20.92
CA HIS A 60 -3.13 29.82 -22.11
C HIS A 60 -3.73 31.19 -22.46
N GLU A 61 -4.74 31.66 -21.73
CA GLU A 61 -5.38 32.97 -21.94
C GLU A 61 -4.88 33.98 -20.90
N PRO A 62 -4.00 34.93 -21.26
CA PRO A 62 -3.36 35.85 -20.31
C PRO A 62 -4.31 36.74 -19.52
N ARG A 63 -5.56 36.88 -19.99
CA ARG A 63 -6.60 37.69 -19.34
C ARG A 63 -7.28 36.96 -18.17
N ILE A 64 -7.11 35.64 -18.05
CA ILE A 64 -7.71 34.86 -16.97
C ILE A 64 -6.76 34.83 -15.77
N ASN A 65 -7.29 35.28 -14.65
CA ASN A 65 -6.56 35.39 -13.38
C ASN A 65 -7.27 34.64 -12.23
N ALA A 66 -8.43 34.04 -12.50
CA ALA A 66 -9.12 33.10 -11.62
C ALA A 66 -10.07 32.22 -12.44
N ALA A 67 -10.22 30.96 -12.04
CA ALA A 67 -11.19 30.03 -12.58
C ALA A 67 -12.11 29.53 -11.46
N ILE A 68 -13.41 29.42 -11.72
CA ILE A 68 -14.40 28.92 -10.77
C ILE A 68 -15.10 27.72 -11.42
N LEU A 69 -14.99 26.57 -10.76
CA LEU A 69 -15.73 25.36 -11.12
C LEU A 69 -16.95 25.25 -10.21
N GLU A 70 -18.15 25.45 -10.76
CA GLU A 70 -19.39 25.22 -10.04
C GLU A 70 -19.78 23.75 -10.14
N SER A 71 -19.99 23.11 -8.99
CA SER A 71 -20.45 21.73 -8.89
C SER A 71 -21.97 21.64 -9.09
N ALA A 72 -22.52 20.43 -9.25
CA ALA A 72 -23.95 20.23 -9.48
C ALA A 72 -24.65 19.66 -8.23
N GLY A 73 -25.59 20.39 -7.64
CA GLY A 73 -26.30 19.97 -6.43
C GLY A 73 -25.47 20.14 -5.15
N GLY A 74 -25.65 19.25 -4.17
CA GLY A 74 -24.92 19.28 -2.88
C GLY A 74 -23.74 18.32 -2.87
N VAL A 75 -22.80 18.42 -1.91
CA VAL A 75 -21.50 17.69 -1.88
C VAL A 75 -21.56 16.20 -2.30
N HIS A 76 -22.62 15.47 -1.97
CA HIS A 76 -22.79 14.06 -2.33
C HIS A 76 -23.77 13.77 -3.47
N SER A 77 -24.21 14.78 -4.20
CA SER A 77 -25.05 14.60 -5.39
C SER A 77 -24.35 13.65 -6.38
N PRO A 78 -25.09 12.67 -6.94
CA PRO A 78 -24.51 11.72 -7.87
C PRO A 78 -24.05 12.40 -9.16
N SER A 79 -22.87 12.02 -9.62
CA SER A 79 -22.37 12.31 -10.96
C SER A 79 -23.23 11.57 -12.01
N PRO A 80 -23.08 11.88 -13.31
CA PRO A 80 -23.65 11.08 -14.39
C PRO A 80 -23.37 9.57 -14.31
N SER A 81 -22.26 9.15 -13.70
CA SER A 81 -21.92 7.72 -13.51
C SER A 81 -22.59 7.09 -12.28
N GLY A 82 -23.21 7.92 -11.42
CA GLY A 82 -23.79 7.51 -10.15
C GLY A 82 -22.85 7.63 -8.95
N SER A 83 -21.56 7.91 -9.16
CA SER A 83 -20.61 8.14 -8.06
C SER A 83 -20.87 9.47 -7.34
N SER A 84 -20.30 9.65 -6.15
CA SER A 84 -20.41 10.93 -5.45
C SER A 84 -19.58 12.01 -6.13
N GLN A 85 -20.09 13.25 -6.25
CA GLN A 85 -19.29 14.32 -6.84
C GLN A 85 -18.01 14.66 -6.08
N ALA A 86 -18.03 14.55 -4.76
CA ALA A 86 -16.84 14.73 -3.94
C ALA A 86 -15.78 13.64 -4.20
N ASP A 87 -16.18 12.45 -4.66
CA ASP A 87 -15.26 11.37 -5.00
C ASP A 87 -14.65 11.57 -6.39
N PHE A 88 -15.45 11.84 -7.43
CA PHE A 88 -14.88 11.98 -8.79
C PHE A 88 -14.03 13.23 -8.98
N LEU A 89 -14.27 14.31 -8.24
CA LEU A 89 -13.45 15.53 -8.29
C LEU A 89 -12.13 15.39 -7.52
N ARG A 90 -11.96 14.30 -6.75
CA ARG A 90 -10.80 14.11 -5.87
C ARG A 90 -9.44 14.07 -6.59
N PRO A 91 -9.29 13.56 -7.83
CA PRO A 91 -8.04 13.64 -8.57
C PRO A 91 -7.53 15.08 -8.77
N LEU A 92 -8.44 16.07 -8.79
CA LEU A 92 -8.10 17.48 -8.97
C LEU A 92 -7.78 18.19 -7.64
N ARG A 93 -8.40 17.74 -6.53
CA ARG A 93 -8.26 18.30 -5.16
C ARG A 93 -8.21 19.83 -5.14
N LEU A 94 -9.15 20.47 -5.83
CA LEU A 94 -9.20 21.93 -5.93
C LEU A 94 -9.55 22.55 -4.56
N PRO A 95 -8.99 23.72 -4.21
CA PRO A 95 -9.46 24.51 -3.07
C PRO A 95 -10.95 24.80 -3.22
N THR A 96 -11.70 24.67 -2.12
CA THR A 96 -13.17 24.62 -2.16
C THR A 96 -13.80 25.75 -1.36
N ILE A 97 -14.85 26.34 -1.93
CA ILE A 97 -15.78 27.23 -1.22
C ILE A 97 -17.02 26.43 -0.89
N LEU A 98 -17.45 26.44 0.37
CA LEU A 98 -18.68 25.77 0.78
C LEU A 98 -19.83 26.78 0.88
N ILE A 99 -20.90 26.55 0.13
CA ILE A 99 -22.12 27.36 0.23
C ILE A 99 -23.01 26.77 1.34
N GLY A 100 -23.11 27.50 2.45
CA GLY A 100 -23.93 27.14 3.60
C GLY A 100 -25.41 27.50 3.42
N SER A 101 -26.26 26.93 4.27
CA SER A 101 -27.70 27.16 4.23
C SER A 101 -28.15 28.08 5.37
N SER A 102 -28.94 29.10 5.03
CA SER A 102 -29.46 30.10 5.96
C SER A 102 -30.82 29.76 6.57
N VAL A 103 -31.43 28.64 6.16
CA VAL A 103 -32.75 28.20 6.64
C VAL A 103 -32.65 27.25 7.84
N LEU A 104 -33.78 26.91 8.44
CA LEU A 104 -33.86 25.91 9.51
C LEU A 104 -33.20 24.58 9.08
N GLY A 105 -32.37 24.01 9.94
CA GLY A 105 -31.56 22.82 9.64
C GLY A 105 -30.25 23.10 8.90
N GLY A 106 -30.06 24.32 8.39
CA GLY A 106 -28.89 24.71 7.59
C GLY A 106 -27.55 24.59 8.30
N ILE A 107 -27.49 24.79 9.63
CA ILE A 107 -26.30 24.56 10.44
C ILE A 107 -25.81 23.10 10.28
N SER A 108 -26.71 22.14 10.48
CA SER A 108 -26.37 20.72 10.41
C SER A 108 -25.93 20.33 9.00
N THR A 109 -26.70 20.72 7.98
CA THR A 109 -26.37 20.41 6.58
C THR A 109 -25.02 20.98 6.16
N THR A 110 -24.70 22.21 6.58
CA THR A 110 -23.42 22.85 6.28
C THR A 110 -22.26 22.11 6.95
N ARG A 111 -22.40 21.76 8.24
CA ARG A 111 -21.38 21.01 8.98
C ARG A 111 -21.14 19.62 8.40
N CYS A 112 -22.19 18.85 8.13
CA CYS A 112 -22.06 17.53 7.52
C CYS A 112 -21.38 17.62 6.14
N SER A 113 -21.72 18.63 5.34
CA SER A 113 -21.09 18.86 4.03
C SER A 113 -19.60 19.16 4.16
N TYR A 114 -19.21 19.98 5.14
CA TYR A 114 -17.81 20.27 5.45
C TYR A 114 -17.05 19.01 5.88
N GLU A 115 -17.58 18.26 6.84
CA GLU A 115 -16.95 17.02 7.33
C GLU A 115 -16.77 16.00 6.20
N SER A 116 -17.77 15.86 5.32
CA SER A 116 -17.70 15.03 4.11
C SER A 116 -16.58 15.42 3.14
N LEU A 117 -16.35 16.72 2.94
CA LEU A 117 -15.25 17.24 2.13
C LEU A 117 -13.89 16.99 2.80
N ARG A 118 -13.79 17.24 4.12
CA ARG A 118 -12.55 17.02 4.89
C ARG A 118 -12.13 15.55 4.91
N MET A 119 -13.07 14.62 5.08
CA MET A 119 -12.77 13.17 5.04
C MET A 119 -12.23 12.70 3.69
N ARG A 120 -12.49 13.45 2.61
CA ARG A 120 -11.94 13.19 1.27
C ARG A 120 -10.66 13.97 0.99
N GLY A 121 -10.20 14.82 1.91
CA GLY A 121 -8.95 15.58 1.78
C GLY A 121 -9.07 16.89 1.01
N TYR A 122 -10.27 17.48 0.90
CA TYR A 122 -10.43 18.84 0.38
C TYR A 122 -10.10 19.88 1.45
N ASP A 123 -9.53 20.99 1.01
CA ASP A 123 -9.38 22.21 1.82
C ASP A 123 -10.53 23.16 1.52
N VAL A 124 -11.25 23.57 2.57
CA VAL A 124 -12.38 24.51 2.49
C VAL A 124 -11.88 25.87 2.95
N ASP A 125 -11.68 26.79 2.01
CA ASP A 125 -11.04 28.09 2.29
C ASP A 125 -12.02 29.12 2.84
N ALA A 126 -13.31 28.97 2.53
CA ALA A 126 -14.36 29.88 2.96
C ALA A 126 -15.72 29.18 3.00
N VAL A 127 -16.58 29.64 3.91
CA VAL A 127 -18.01 29.29 3.94
C VAL A 127 -18.83 30.53 3.65
N LEU A 128 -19.70 30.47 2.66
CA LEU A 128 -20.55 31.60 2.26
C LEU A 128 -22.00 31.25 2.53
N LEU A 129 -22.75 32.18 3.13
CA LEU A 129 -24.19 32.06 3.27
C LEU A 129 -24.84 33.44 3.37
N PHE A 130 -26.13 33.47 3.07
CA PHE A 130 -26.96 34.61 3.40
C PHE A 130 -27.17 34.67 4.93
N PRO A 131 -27.06 35.84 5.58
CA PRO A 131 -27.39 35.95 7.00
C PRO A 131 -28.86 35.60 7.24
N SER A 132 -29.24 35.33 8.48
CA SER A 132 -30.64 35.25 8.87
C SER A 132 -30.82 35.77 10.30
N PRO A 133 -31.41 36.95 10.53
CA PRO A 133 -31.64 37.44 11.88
C PRO A 133 -32.59 36.59 12.71
N HIS A 134 -33.45 35.80 12.05
CA HIS A 134 -34.31 34.84 12.72
C HIS A 134 -33.56 33.57 13.14
N TYR A 135 -32.88 32.89 12.20
CA TYR A 135 -32.21 31.61 12.49
C TYR A 135 -30.78 31.76 13.02
N GLN A 136 -30.10 32.82 12.61
CA GLN A 136 -28.73 33.19 13.01
C GLN A 136 -27.69 32.10 12.75
N ASN A 137 -27.90 31.31 11.68
CA ASN A 137 -26.98 30.25 11.26
C ASN A 137 -25.58 30.82 10.98
N ASP A 138 -25.49 32.00 10.38
CA ASP A 138 -24.25 32.71 10.09
C ASP A 138 -23.42 32.95 11.35
N LYS A 139 -24.02 33.45 12.44
CA LYS A 139 -23.32 33.68 13.71
C LYS A 139 -22.79 32.39 14.32
N TYR A 140 -23.62 31.35 14.36
CA TYR A 140 -23.21 30.05 14.91
C TYR A 140 -22.06 29.45 14.08
N LEU A 141 -22.21 29.43 12.75
CA LEU A 141 -21.22 28.84 11.86
C LEU A 141 -19.92 29.65 11.88
N ALA A 142 -19.97 30.99 11.98
CA ALA A 142 -18.79 31.82 12.14
C ALA A 142 -17.99 31.45 13.38
N GLN A 143 -18.66 31.22 14.51
CA GLN A 143 -17.99 30.76 15.73
C GLN A 143 -17.40 29.34 15.56
N PHE A 144 -18.17 28.41 15.00
CA PHE A 144 -17.73 27.03 14.79
C PHE A 144 -16.51 26.93 13.87
N PHE A 145 -16.51 27.66 12.76
CA PHE A 145 -15.44 27.61 11.76
C PHE A 145 -14.22 28.44 12.15
N ALA A 146 -14.35 29.42 13.06
CA ALA A 146 -13.20 30.13 13.62
C ALA A 146 -12.20 29.15 14.30
N ASP A 147 -12.69 28.15 15.03
CA ASP A 147 -11.86 27.10 15.64
C ASP A 147 -11.13 26.23 14.59
N GLN A 148 -11.65 26.20 13.36
CA GLN A 148 -11.06 25.49 12.22
C GLN A 148 -10.15 26.40 11.37
N GLY A 149 -10.03 27.69 11.72
CA GLY A 149 -9.30 28.67 10.93
C GLY A 149 -9.97 29.05 9.60
N ILE A 150 -11.28 28.79 9.45
CA ILE A 150 -12.04 29.03 8.23
C ILE A 150 -12.94 30.25 8.42
N ARG A 151 -12.89 31.20 7.48
CA ARG A 151 -13.74 32.39 7.53
C ARG A 151 -15.13 32.10 6.97
N VAL A 152 -16.15 32.53 7.72
CA VAL A 152 -17.55 32.53 7.28
C VAL A 152 -17.91 33.94 6.81
N PHE A 153 -18.50 34.05 5.63
CA PHE A 153 -18.95 35.30 5.04
C PHE A 153 -20.48 35.36 5.04
N ALA A 154 -21.01 36.31 5.80
CA ALA A 154 -22.45 36.57 5.90
C ALA A 154 -22.85 37.63 4.87
N LEU A 155 -23.25 37.20 3.68
CA LEU A 155 -23.46 38.09 2.54
C LEU A 155 -24.83 38.79 2.60
N GLY A 156 -24.92 39.91 3.32
CA GLY A 156 -26.18 40.64 3.56
C GLY A 156 -26.76 41.37 2.34
N GLY A 157 -25.93 41.63 1.33
CA GLY A 157 -26.34 42.23 0.05
C GLY A 157 -27.06 43.58 0.15
N PRO A 158 -27.64 44.07 -0.96
CA PRO A 158 -28.39 45.33 -0.97
C PRO A 158 -29.81 45.17 -0.41
N ASN A 159 -30.33 43.95 -0.35
CA ASN A 159 -31.69 43.64 0.14
C ASN A 159 -31.67 43.32 1.64
N VAL A 160 -31.42 44.35 2.45
CA VAL A 160 -31.27 44.21 3.93
C VAL A 160 -32.50 43.53 4.57
N ASN A 161 -33.71 43.78 4.05
CA ASN A 161 -34.96 43.20 4.56
C ASN A 161 -35.20 41.73 4.16
N SER A 162 -34.41 41.21 3.21
CA SER A 162 -34.49 39.82 2.74
C SER A 162 -33.17 39.09 2.93
N TRP A 163 -32.36 39.58 3.87
CA TRP A 163 -31.13 38.94 4.31
C TRP A 163 -30.13 38.65 3.19
N GLY A 164 -30.10 39.51 2.18
CA GLY A 164 -29.23 39.34 1.02
C GLY A 164 -29.76 38.42 -0.07
N MET A 165 -31.00 37.91 0.03
CA MET A 165 -31.60 37.12 -1.05
C MET A 165 -31.80 37.95 -2.33
N PRO A 166 -31.71 37.32 -3.53
CA PRO A 166 -32.03 37.98 -4.78
C PRO A 166 -33.50 38.46 -4.79
N PRO A 167 -33.80 39.55 -5.51
CA PRO A 167 -35.18 40.06 -5.62
C PRO A 167 -36.09 39.02 -6.29
N ALA A 168 -37.38 39.07 -5.96
CA ALA A 168 -38.38 38.26 -6.64
C ALA A 168 -38.44 38.60 -8.14
N ARG A 169 -38.64 37.58 -8.98
CA ARG A 169 -38.67 37.74 -10.43
C ARG A 169 -39.73 38.75 -10.85
N HIS A 170 -39.33 39.75 -11.63
CA HIS A 170 -40.23 40.77 -12.16
C HIS A 170 -40.91 40.27 -13.46
N THR A 171 -42.16 40.67 -13.69
CA THR A 171 -42.94 40.24 -14.88
C THR A 171 -42.38 40.77 -16.20
N SER A 172 -41.85 42.00 -16.18
CA SER A 172 -41.09 42.57 -17.30
C SER A 172 -39.63 42.10 -17.28
N THR A 173 -39.20 41.39 -18.32
CA THR A 173 -37.83 40.87 -18.51
C THR A 173 -36.76 41.95 -18.42
N LYS A 174 -37.05 43.18 -18.90
CA LYS A 174 -36.11 44.30 -18.86
C LYS A 174 -35.92 44.79 -17.42
N GLN A 175 -37.01 45.00 -16.70
CA GLN A 175 -36.95 45.46 -15.31
C GLN A 175 -36.38 44.38 -14.38
N ASP A 176 -36.66 43.10 -14.66
CA ASP A 176 -36.06 41.96 -13.96
C ASP A 176 -34.53 41.97 -14.10
N ALA A 177 -34.02 42.18 -15.32
CA ALA A 177 -32.59 42.29 -15.58
C ALA A 177 -31.97 43.50 -14.87
N GLU A 178 -32.60 44.68 -14.92
CA GLU A 178 -32.11 45.87 -14.23
C GLU A 178 -32.08 45.68 -12.70
N GLN A 179 -33.07 45.01 -12.12
CA GLN A 179 -33.12 44.69 -10.69
C GLN A 179 -32.02 43.72 -10.28
N LEU A 180 -31.81 42.63 -11.04
CA LEU A 180 -30.74 41.67 -10.79
C LEU A 180 -29.35 42.30 -10.95
N GLN A 181 -29.16 43.18 -11.95
CA GLN A 181 -27.89 43.89 -12.12
C GLN A 181 -27.57 44.79 -10.91
N LYS A 182 -28.57 45.55 -10.42
CA LYS A 182 -28.42 46.34 -9.18
C LYS A 182 -28.13 45.45 -7.97
N TYR A 183 -28.79 44.30 -7.89
CA TYR A 183 -28.55 43.33 -6.83
C TYR A 183 -27.09 42.84 -6.83
N TYR A 184 -26.57 42.40 -7.98
CA TYR A 184 -25.17 41.95 -8.10
C TYR A 184 -24.16 43.05 -7.75
N LEU A 185 -24.38 44.28 -8.22
CA LEU A 185 -23.53 45.42 -7.84
C LEU A 185 -23.55 45.66 -6.32
N GLY A 186 -24.71 45.55 -5.69
CA GLY A 186 -24.83 45.63 -4.24
C GLY A 186 -24.17 44.46 -3.49
N MET A 187 -24.13 43.26 -4.08
CA MET A 187 -23.41 42.12 -3.48
C MET A 187 -21.89 42.32 -3.53
N ILE A 188 -21.37 42.99 -4.57
CA ILE A 188 -19.93 43.27 -4.72
C ILE A 188 -19.43 44.19 -3.61
N HIS A 189 -20.16 45.28 -3.34
CA HIS A 189 -19.73 46.32 -2.40
C HIS A 189 -20.38 46.20 -1.01
N GLY A 190 -21.38 45.34 -0.86
CA GLY A 190 -22.15 45.21 0.37
C GLY A 190 -22.99 46.47 0.66
N ASN A 191 -23.55 46.50 1.87
CA ASN A 191 -24.35 47.61 2.39
C ASN A 191 -23.59 48.45 3.45
N GLY A 192 -22.28 48.21 3.63
CA GLY A 192 -21.41 48.84 4.62
C GLY A 192 -21.50 48.29 6.05
N ARG A 193 -22.34 47.28 6.31
CA ARG A 193 -22.49 46.64 7.63
C ARG A 193 -22.15 45.16 7.65
N ASP A 194 -22.24 44.50 6.50
CA ASP A 194 -22.04 43.05 6.34
C ASP A 194 -20.88 42.75 5.38
N ASP A 195 -20.38 41.50 5.38
CA ASP A 195 -19.38 41.04 4.42
C ASP A 195 -19.87 41.18 2.96
N CYS A 196 -18.96 41.49 2.04
CA CYS A 196 -19.26 41.58 0.62
C CYS A 196 -18.46 40.58 -0.24
N MET A 197 -18.86 40.42 -1.50
CA MET A 197 -18.15 39.51 -2.42
C MET A 197 -16.72 39.95 -2.71
N LEU A 198 -16.40 41.25 -2.61
CA LEU A 198 -15.02 41.72 -2.76
C LEU A 198 -14.11 41.20 -1.62
N ASP A 199 -14.63 41.14 -0.38
CA ASP A 199 -13.92 40.58 0.77
C ASP A 199 -13.64 39.08 0.58
N VAL A 200 -14.62 38.35 0.03
CA VAL A 200 -14.46 36.93 -0.32
C VAL A 200 -13.32 36.75 -1.33
N VAL A 201 -13.32 37.52 -2.42
CA VAL A 201 -12.28 37.41 -3.46
C VAL A 201 -10.89 37.73 -2.92
N ASN A 202 -10.77 38.77 -2.08
CA ASN A 202 -9.50 39.14 -1.47
C ASN A 202 -9.00 38.02 -0.53
N HIS A 203 -9.88 37.47 0.31
CA HIS A 203 -9.54 36.35 1.19
C HIS A 203 -9.09 35.12 0.42
N LEU A 204 -9.78 34.75 -0.67
CA LEU A 204 -9.39 33.60 -1.49
C LEU A 204 -8.02 33.81 -2.16
N ARG A 205 -7.72 35.03 -2.61
CA ARG A 205 -6.38 35.39 -3.13
C ARG A 205 -5.30 35.24 -2.06
N GLU A 206 -5.58 35.67 -0.84
CA GLU A 206 -4.66 35.50 0.28
C GLU A 206 -4.45 34.02 0.65
N CYS A 207 -5.51 33.21 0.70
CA CYS A 207 -5.41 31.76 0.93
C CYS A 207 -4.56 31.10 -0.15
N HIS A 208 -4.80 31.43 -1.42
CA HIS A 208 -4.02 30.91 -2.54
C HIS A 208 -2.54 31.31 -2.43
N ALA A 209 -2.25 32.59 -2.20
CA ALA A 209 -0.87 33.06 -2.03
C ALA A 209 -0.15 32.37 -0.86
N LYS A 210 -0.83 32.18 0.28
CA LYS A 210 -0.28 31.45 1.44
C LYS A 210 0.02 29.99 1.12
N ARG A 211 -0.86 29.32 0.37
CA ARG A 211 -0.64 27.93 -0.06
C ARG A 211 0.65 27.82 -0.87
N TYR A 212 0.82 28.67 -1.89
CA TYR A 212 2.00 28.65 -2.75
C TYR A 212 3.28 28.97 -1.97
N ALA A 213 3.27 30.02 -1.14
CA ALA A 213 4.43 30.35 -0.31
C ALA A 213 4.85 29.20 0.63
N SER A 214 3.89 28.40 1.12
CA SER A 214 4.19 27.20 1.92
C SER A 214 4.77 26.06 1.09
N LEU A 215 4.29 25.86 -0.14
CA LEU A 215 4.77 24.84 -1.07
C LEU A 215 6.18 25.16 -1.59
N ASP A 216 6.44 26.42 -1.94
CA ASP A 216 7.74 26.91 -2.41
C ASP A 216 8.89 26.56 -1.46
N THR A 217 8.62 26.62 -0.15
CA THR A 217 9.64 26.37 0.89
C THR A 217 9.59 24.96 1.46
N LEU A 218 8.69 24.08 0.99
CA LEU A 218 8.47 22.78 1.63
C LEU A 218 9.69 21.86 1.48
N GLY A 219 10.30 21.81 0.30
CA GLY A 219 11.50 21.01 0.02
C GLY A 219 12.69 21.42 0.89
N GLU A 220 12.94 22.72 1.01
CA GLU A 220 14.01 23.27 1.86
C GLU A 220 13.78 22.93 3.34
N ARG A 221 12.57 23.19 3.86
CA ARG A 221 12.24 22.87 5.27
C ARG A 221 12.38 21.38 5.55
N ALA A 222 11.99 20.53 4.60
CA ALA A 222 12.14 19.09 4.73
C ALA A 222 13.63 18.70 4.78
N HIS A 223 14.46 19.21 3.87
CA HIS A 223 15.90 18.97 3.86
C HIS A 223 16.60 19.44 5.15
N GLN A 224 16.18 20.56 5.73
CA GLN A 224 16.78 21.12 6.94
C GLN A 224 16.41 20.36 8.22
N HIS A 225 15.23 19.73 8.27
CA HIS A 225 14.65 19.27 9.53
C HIS A 225 14.28 17.78 9.54
N MET A 226 14.16 17.12 8.40
CA MET A 226 13.83 15.69 8.34
C MET A 226 15.09 14.83 8.30
N TRP A 227 15.02 13.66 8.94
CA TRP A 227 15.98 12.60 8.78
C TRP A 227 15.31 11.43 8.04
N TRP A 228 15.56 11.33 6.74
CA TRP A 228 14.94 10.30 5.90
C TRP A 228 15.58 8.92 6.07
N PRO A 229 14.79 7.83 6.11
CA PRO A 229 15.31 6.47 6.15
C PRO A 229 15.98 6.10 4.82
N PHE A 230 17.05 5.28 4.87
CA PHE A 230 17.77 4.78 3.70
C PHE A 230 18.19 5.88 2.69
N THR A 231 18.58 7.04 3.21
CA THR A 231 18.90 8.22 2.40
C THR A 231 20.22 8.84 2.85
N GLN A 232 21.20 8.96 1.93
CA GLN A 232 22.42 9.71 2.20
C GLN A 232 22.17 11.21 1.98
N HIS A 233 22.03 11.96 3.07
CA HIS A 233 21.56 13.35 3.04
C HIS A 233 22.53 14.27 2.29
N THR A 234 23.84 13.97 2.28
CA THR A 234 24.82 14.78 1.55
C THR A 234 24.69 14.70 0.03
N ARG A 235 23.86 13.79 -0.51
CA ARG A 235 23.63 13.61 -1.94
C ARG A 235 22.35 14.27 -2.46
N ILE A 236 21.54 14.85 -1.57
CA ILE A 236 20.25 15.45 -1.92
C ILE A 236 20.37 16.95 -1.69
N ALA A 237 20.22 17.75 -2.73
CA ALA A 237 20.05 19.19 -2.57
C ALA A 237 18.59 19.51 -2.19
N PRO A 238 18.30 20.66 -1.56
CA PRO A 238 16.94 21.11 -1.31
C PRO A 238 16.02 21.06 -2.54
N ASP A 239 16.56 21.42 -3.72
CA ASP A 239 15.83 21.43 -5.00
C ASP A 239 15.56 20.02 -5.56
N ASP A 240 16.28 18.99 -5.09
CA ASP A 240 16.06 17.60 -5.47
C ASP A 240 14.92 16.94 -4.65
N VAL A 241 14.42 17.62 -3.62
CA VAL A 241 13.34 17.09 -2.77
C VAL A 241 12.01 17.19 -3.50
N THR A 242 11.44 16.03 -3.87
CA THR A 242 10.10 15.97 -4.46
C THR A 242 9.04 16.49 -3.49
N VAL A 243 8.39 17.60 -3.84
CA VAL A 243 7.27 18.18 -3.08
C VAL A 243 5.97 17.50 -3.50
N ILE A 244 5.36 16.72 -2.61
CA ILE A 244 4.07 16.05 -2.84
C ILE A 244 2.97 16.81 -2.09
N ASP A 245 2.00 17.39 -2.80
CA ASP A 245 0.83 18.05 -2.19
C ASP A 245 -0.23 17.04 -1.75
N SER A 246 -0.47 16.02 -2.59
CA SER A 246 -1.46 14.98 -2.31
C SER A 246 -1.25 13.74 -3.17
N ALA A 247 -2.05 12.70 -2.93
CA ALA A 247 -2.07 11.48 -3.72
C ALA A 247 -3.52 10.99 -3.90
N HIS A 248 -3.81 10.35 -5.04
CA HIS A 248 -5.10 9.71 -5.32
C HIS A 248 -4.96 8.65 -6.42
N GLY A 249 -5.56 7.47 -6.22
CA GLY A 249 -5.34 6.33 -7.12
C GLY A 249 -3.86 5.99 -7.19
N ASP A 250 -3.32 5.72 -8.37
CA ASP A 250 -1.89 5.38 -8.49
C ASP A 250 -0.97 6.60 -8.59
N PHE A 251 -1.50 7.82 -8.43
CA PHE A 251 -0.75 9.05 -8.72
C PHE A 251 -0.52 9.93 -7.49
N PHE A 252 0.69 10.47 -7.40
CA PHE A 252 0.99 11.67 -6.62
C PHE A 252 0.62 12.92 -7.42
N GLN A 253 0.28 13.99 -6.70
CA GLN A 253 0.25 15.35 -7.20
C GLN A 253 1.48 16.07 -6.66
N THR A 254 2.48 16.23 -7.53
CA THR A 254 3.75 16.88 -7.19
C THR A 254 3.72 18.36 -7.56
N TYR A 255 4.36 19.19 -6.74
CA TYR A 255 4.52 20.61 -6.98
C TYR A 255 5.90 20.91 -7.56
N GLU A 256 5.95 21.71 -8.62
CA GLU A 256 7.20 22.17 -9.21
C GLU A 256 7.39 23.67 -8.93
N PRO A 257 8.32 24.06 -8.02
CA PRO A 257 8.51 25.46 -7.63
C PRO A 257 8.86 26.38 -8.80
N SER A 258 9.66 25.92 -9.75
CA SER A 258 10.13 26.73 -10.88
C SER A 258 9.02 27.19 -11.82
N SER A 259 7.97 26.38 -11.98
CA SER A 259 6.81 26.70 -12.82
C SER A 259 5.56 27.05 -12.00
N SER A 260 5.58 26.83 -10.68
CA SER A 260 4.41 26.95 -9.81
C SER A 260 3.23 26.09 -10.30
N THR A 261 3.51 24.90 -10.83
CA THR A 261 2.49 23.98 -11.35
C THR A 261 2.38 22.70 -10.55
N MET A 262 1.20 22.09 -10.60
CA MET A 262 0.93 20.75 -10.08
C MET A 262 0.99 19.74 -11.21
N LYS A 263 1.73 18.64 -11.01
CA LYS A 263 1.91 17.57 -12.01
C LYS A 263 1.58 16.20 -11.41
N PRO A 264 0.77 15.39 -12.11
CA PRO A 264 0.56 14.00 -11.73
C PRO A 264 1.82 13.18 -12.00
N VAL A 265 2.24 12.39 -11.04
CA VAL A 265 3.38 11.46 -11.13
C VAL A 265 2.89 10.07 -10.72
N LEU A 266 3.12 9.05 -11.56
CA LEU A 266 2.74 7.68 -11.24
C LEU A 266 3.63 7.15 -10.11
N ASP A 267 3.04 6.62 -9.03
CA ASP A 267 3.78 5.98 -7.94
C ASP A 267 4.18 4.55 -8.34
N GLY A 268 5.23 4.44 -9.15
CA GLY A 268 5.77 3.16 -9.59
C GLY A 268 6.37 2.30 -8.46
N SER A 269 6.64 2.91 -7.31
CA SER A 269 7.13 2.23 -6.11
C SER A 269 6.02 1.68 -5.21
N ALA A 270 4.76 2.01 -5.52
CA ALA A 270 3.60 1.75 -4.68
C ALA A 270 3.83 2.16 -3.21
N SER A 271 4.52 3.30 -3.02
CA SER A 271 4.93 3.86 -1.73
C SER A 271 5.50 2.80 -0.82
N TRP A 272 6.61 2.20 -1.26
CA TRP A 272 7.29 1.09 -0.58
C TRP A 272 6.46 -0.19 -0.54
N TRP A 273 5.82 -0.51 -1.68
CA TRP A 273 5.00 -1.71 -1.90
C TRP A 273 3.81 -1.84 -0.94
N THR A 274 3.35 -0.73 -0.36
CA THR A 274 2.20 -0.68 0.54
C THR A 274 0.88 -0.57 -0.22
N GLN A 275 0.91 0.08 -1.40
CA GLN A 275 -0.28 0.34 -2.20
C GLN A 275 -0.69 -0.87 -3.05
N VAL A 276 -2.01 -1.15 -3.10
CA VAL A 276 -2.61 -2.13 -4.02
C VAL A 276 -3.96 -1.67 -4.57
N ILE A 277 -4.70 -0.84 -3.82
CA ILE A 277 -5.99 -0.25 -4.23
C ILE A 277 -5.90 1.26 -4.53
N GLY A 278 -4.68 1.80 -4.56
CA GLY A 278 -4.40 3.21 -4.79
C GLY A 278 -4.54 4.10 -3.54
N HIS A 279 -3.97 5.29 -3.67
CA HIS A 279 -3.92 6.34 -2.66
C HIS A 279 -5.29 6.99 -2.41
N GLY A 280 -5.51 7.42 -1.16
CA GLY A 280 -6.64 8.27 -0.79
C GLY A 280 -8.02 7.64 -1.03
N HIS A 281 -8.13 6.32 -0.87
CA HIS A 281 -9.37 5.58 -1.09
C HIS A 281 -10.47 5.96 -0.07
N PRO A 282 -11.61 6.54 -0.49
CA PRO A 282 -12.62 7.10 0.42
C PRO A 282 -13.17 6.12 1.46
N ARG A 283 -13.37 4.85 1.09
CA ARG A 283 -13.88 3.84 2.03
C ARG A 283 -12.92 3.57 3.18
N LEU A 284 -11.62 3.54 2.91
CA LEU A 284 -10.59 3.32 3.93
C LEU A 284 -10.46 4.53 4.87
N ALA A 285 -10.56 5.74 4.32
CA ALA A 285 -10.59 6.97 5.12
C ALA A 285 -11.81 7.00 6.07
N LEU A 286 -12.99 6.63 5.57
CA LEU A 286 -14.20 6.52 6.38
C LEU A 286 -14.10 5.41 7.45
N ALA A 287 -13.54 4.26 7.11
CA ALA A 287 -13.28 3.16 8.05
C ALA A 287 -12.36 3.60 9.19
N ALA A 288 -11.28 4.32 8.86
CA ALA A 288 -10.37 4.90 9.84
C ALA A 288 -11.06 5.94 10.74
N ALA A 289 -11.79 6.89 10.15
CA ALA A 289 -12.50 7.93 10.88
C ALA A 289 -13.56 7.35 11.84
N TYR A 290 -14.32 6.36 11.37
CA TYR A 290 -15.29 5.64 12.19
C TYR A 290 -14.64 4.94 13.39
N ALA A 291 -13.58 4.17 13.16
CA ALA A 291 -12.87 3.46 14.22
C ALA A 291 -12.22 4.43 15.22
N ALA A 292 -11.64 5.53 14.73
CA ALA A 292 -11.05 6.57 15.56
C ALA A 292 -12.10 7.23 16.46
N GLY A 293 -13.26 7.60 15.91
CA GLY A 293 -14.35 8.20 16.68
C GLY A 293 -15.00 7.22 17.67
N ARG A 294 -15.06 5.93 17.34
CA ARG A 294 -15.67 4.91 18.21
C ARG A 294 -14.74 4.43 19.33
N TYR A 295 -13.45 4.31 19.05
CA TYR A 295 -12.51 3.63 19.97
C TYR A 295 -11.28 4.45 20.32
N GLY A 296 -10.79 5.30 19.42
CA GLY A 296 -9.40 5.79 19.48
C GLY A 296 -8.42 4.62 19.56
N HIS A 297 -7.68 4.53 20.66
CA HIS A 297 -6.84 3.39 20.99
C HIS A 297 -7.32 2.71 22.27
N VAL A 298 -7.34 1.37 22.25
CA VAL A 298 -7.70 0.51 23.39
C VAL A 298 -6.61 -0.54 23.56
N LEU A 299 -6.17 -0.76 24.80
CA LEU A 299 -5.16 -1.77 25.14
C LEU A 299 -5.65 -3.17 24.74
N SER A 300 -4.79 -3.99 24.14
CA SER A 300 -5.15 -5.33 23.62
C SER A 300 -5.01 -6.51 24.60
N PRO A 301 -3.93 -6.67 25.40
CA PRO A 301 -3.75 -7.86 26.22
C PRO A 301 -4.93 -8.16 27.17
N GLY A 302 -5.58 -9.30 26.99
CA GLY A 302 -6.73 -9.73 27.79
C GLY A 302 -8.04 -8.97 27.50
N ILE A 303 -8.08 -8.17 26.45
CA ILE A 303 -9.22 -7.34 26.06
C ILE A 303 -9.62 -7.68 24.62
N ALA A 304 -10.92 -7.70 24.34
CA ALA A 304 -11.46 -7.90 23.00
C ALA A 304 -12.23 -6.65 22.56
N HIS A 305 -12.01 -6.22 21.32
CA HIS A 305 -12.84 -5.22 20.65
C HIS A 305 -13.19 -5.72 19.24
N ALA A 306 -14.36 -5.31 18.75
CA ALA A 306 -14.95 -5.89 17.54
C ALA A 306 -14.01 -5.90 16.32
N PRO A 307 -13.28 -4.81 15.97
CA PRO A 307 -12.40 -4.84 14.81
C PRO A 307 -11.28 -5.89 14.87
N ALA A 308 -10.64 -6.08 16.03
CA ALA A 308 -9.56 -7.07 16.14
C ALA A 308 -10.09 -8.51 16.08
N VAL A 309 -11.25 -8.77 16.70
CA VAL A 309 -11.90 -10.09 16.65
C VAL A 309 -12.36 -10.42 15.24
N THR A 310 -13.09 -9.50 14.59
CA THR A 310 -13.56 -9.68 13.21
C THR A 310 -12.40 -9.88 12.24
N LEU A 311 -11.33 -9.08 12.36
CA LEU A 311 -10.14 -9.27 11.52
C LEU A 311 -9.48 -10.63 11.78
N THR A 312 -9.39 -11.06 13.04
CA THR A 312 -8.85 -12.38 13.40
C THR A 312 -9.66 -13.49 12.74
N GLU A 313 -10.99 -13.47 12.88
CA GLU A 313 -11.88 -14.48 12.31
C GLU A 313 -11.82 -14.50 10.77
N ARG A 314 -11.70 -13.32 10.14
CA ARG A 314 -11.53 -13.19 8.69
C ARG A 314 -10.20 -13.78 8.21
N LEU A 315 -9.09 -13.44 8.86
CA LEU A 315 -7.77 -13.96 8.53
C LEU A 315 -7.69 -15.48 8.67
N LEU A 316 -8.38 -16.05 9.65
CA LEU A 316 -8.46 -17.50 9.88
C LEU A 316 -9.51 -18.20 8.98
N GLY A 317 -10.42 -17.45 8.36
CA GLY A 317 -11.48 -17.99 7.49
C GLY A 317 -12.64 -18.63 8.25
N HIS A 318 -13.01 -18.11 9.43
CA HIS A 318 -14.09 -18.65 10.27
C HIS A 318 -15.50 -18.18 9.90
N HIS A 319 -15.63 -17.09 9.13
CA HIS A 319 -16.92 -16.59 8.64
C HIS A 319 -17.01 -16.72 7.11
N GLU A 320 -18.20 -16.90 6.58
CA GLU A 320 -18.45 -16.85 5.13
C GLU A 320 -19.36 -15.65 4.78
N PRO A 321 -19.14 -14.97 3.64
CA PRO A 321 -18.11 -15.24 2.65
C PRO A 321 -16.74 -14.66 3.07
N CYS A 322 -15.69 -15.48 3.18
CA CYS A 322 -14.30 -15.01 3.35
C CYS A 322 -13.42 -15.66 2.27
N ARG A 323 -13.32 -15.01 1.12
CA ARG A 323 -12.61 -15.54 -0.05
C ARG A 323 -11.09 -15.32 0.04
N LEU A 324 -10.68 -14.25 0.72
CA LEU A 324 -9.29 -13.91 1.01
C LEU A 324 -9.03 -14.14 2.50
N ALA A 325 -8.66 -15.37 2.82
CA ALA A 325 -8.41 -15.83 4.19
C ALA A 325 -7.02 -16.50 4.28
N PRO A 326 -5.95 -15.73 4.56
CA PRO A 326 -4.57 -16.21 4.53
C PRO A 326 -4.27 -17.44 5.42
N GLY A 327 -4.95 -17.54 6.55
CA GLY A 327 -4.79 -18.61 7.53
C GLY A 327 -5.65 -19.84 7.28
N ARG A 328 -6.54 -19.82 6.27
CA ARG A 328 -7.57 -20.85 6.09
C ARG A 328 -6.94 -22.24 5.95
N GLY A 329 -7.42 -23.15 6.78
CA GLY A 329 -7.04 -24.57 6.73
C GLY A 329 -5.72 -24.92 7.42
N TRP A 330 -4.96 -23.95 7.95
CA TRP A 330 -3.68 -24.24 8.62
C TRP A 330 -3.41 -23.41 9.89
N ALA A 331 -3.82 -22.14 9.94
CA ALA A 331 -3.62 -21.27 11.09
C ALA A 331 -4.80 -21.36 12.07
N SER A 332 -4.53 -21.13 13.35
CA SER A 332 -5.56 -21.06 14.41
C SER A 332 -5.44 -19.83 15.32
N ARG A 333 -4.33 -19.08 15.20
CA ARG A 333 -4.04 -17.89 16.00
C ARG A 333 -3.51 -16.76 15.15
N VAL A 334 -3.81 -15.53 15.60
CA VAL A 334 -3.33 -14.27 15.04
C VAL A 334 -2.66 -13.50 16.18
N PHE A 335 -1.43 -13.03 15.94
CA PHE A 335 -0.74 -12.10 16.82
C PHE A 335 -0.59 -10.76 16.09
N PHE A 336 -0.92 -9.64 16.73
CA PHE A 336 -0.85 -8.31 16.12
C PHE A 336 0.43 -7.58 16.52
N SER A 337 1.06 -6.90 15.57
CA SER A 337 2.18 -5.99 15.78
C SER A 337 2.11 -4.78 14.83
N ASP A 338 3.14 -3.92 14.85
CA ASP A 338 3.04 -2.59 14.26
C ASP A 338 3.47 -2.57 12.78
N ASP A 339 4.43 -3.41 12.38
CA ASP A 339 4.97 -3.47 11.02
C ASP A 339 5.59 -4.85 10.68
N GLY A 340 6.03 -5.01 9.42
CA GLY A 340 6.61 -6.27 8.95
C GLY A 340 7.83 -6.74 9.77
N SER A 341 8.69 -5.82 10.22
CA SER A 341 9.92 -6.17 10.97
C SER A 341 9.58 -6.72 12.36
N THR A 342 8.66 -6.05 13.06
CA THR A 342 8.16 -6.50 14.36
C THR A 342 7.37 -7.81 14.24
N GLY A 343 6.58 -7.98 13.16
CA GLY A 343 5.88 -9.22 12.86
C GLY A 343 6.83 -10.39 12.59
N MET A 344 7.96 -10.14 11.91
CA MET A 344 9.00 -11.15 11.70
C MET A 344 9.77 -11.48 12.97
N GLU A 345 10.04 -10.52 13.86
CA GLU A 345 10.59 -10.82 15.17
C GLU A 345 9.67 -11.70 16.03
N VAL A 346 8.35 -11.47 15.96
CA VAL A 346 7.36 -12.33 16.60
C VAL A 346 7.43 -13.74 16.01
N ALA A 347 7.43 -13.86 14.68
CA ALA A 347 7.50 -15.15 13.97
C ALA A 347 8.77 -15.94 14.33
N ILE A 348 9.93 -15.29 14.31
CA ILE A 348 11.23 -15.90 14.65
C ILE A 348 11.22 -16.36 16.12
N LYS A 349 10.72 -15.54 17.05
CA LYS A 349 10.59 -15.95 18.48
C LYS A 349 9.68 -17.15 18.64
N MET A 350 8.55 -17.20 17.92
CA MET A 350 7.63 -18.34 17.91
C MET A 350 8.34 -19.62 17.44
N ALA A 351 9.00 -19.57 16.28
CA ALA A 351 9.67 -20.73 15.69
C ALA A 351 10.83 -21.24 16.54
N LEU A 352 11.77 -20.35 16.92
CA LEU A 352 12.95 -20.73 17.68
C LEU A 352 12.56 -21.36 19.02
N GLN A 353 11.61 -20.77 19.75
CA GLN A 353 11.18 -21.32 21.03
C GLN A 353 10.47 -22.67 20.88
N SER A 354 9.70 -22.89 19.81
CA SER A 354 9.12 -24.19 19.49
C SER A 354 10.19 -25.25 19.26
N SER A 355 11.22 -24.94 18.47
CA SER A 355 12.36 -25.83 18.25
C SER A 355 13.17 -26.09 19.51
N VAL A 356 13.48 -25.05 20.29
CA VAL A 356 14.19 -25.14 21.57
C VAL A 356 13.46 -26.10 22.51
N ARG A 357 12.15 -25.93 22.70
CA ARG A 357 11.37 -26.80 23.61
C ARG A 357 11.24 -28.23 23.11
N ARG A 358 11.21 -28.44 21.79
CA ARG A 358 11.10 -29.78 21.22
C ARG A 358 12.42 -30.56 21.31
N TYR A 359 13.55 -29.91 21.03
CA TYR A 359 14.82 -30.59 20.82
C TYR A 359 15.84 -30.39 21.95
N SER A 360 15.63 -29.43 22.86
CA SER A 360 16.45 -29.37 24.07
C SER A 360 15.95 -30.44 25.04
N ALA A 361 16.76 -31.48 25.27
CA ALA A 361 16.42 -32.54 26.22
C ALA A 361 16.10 -31.95 27.59
N ALA A 362 15.05 -32.44 28.24
CA ALA A 362 14.73 -32.20 29.65
C ALA A 362 15.81 -32.83 30.54
N VAL A 363 17.00 -32.21 30.60
CA VAL A 363 18.08 -32.55 31.53
C VAL A 363 18.42 -31.31 32.32
N VAL A 364 17.42 -30.80 33.02
CA VAL A 364 17.64 -29.91 34.15
C VAL A 364 16.74 -30.47 35.25
N SER A 365 17.32 -31.08 36.28
CA SER A 365 16.53 -31.47 37.44
C SER A 365 15.82 -30.23 38.00
N PRO A 366 14.66 -30.35 38.67
CA PRO A 366 13.98 -29.21 39.29
C PRO A 366 14.90 -28.37 40.20
N THR A 367 15.92 -29.02 40.79
CA THR A 367 16.98 -28.41 41.59
C THR A 367 18.01 -27.59 40.80
N THR A 368 18.23 -27.90 39.52
CA THR A 368 19.13 -27.15 38.62
C THR A 368 18.39 -26.00 37.94
N GLU A 369 17.10 -26.16 37.65
CA GLU A 369 16.25 -25.13 37.04
C GLU A 369 16.03 -23.96 38.02
N ALA A 370 15.85 -24.27 39.30
CA ALA A 370 15.82 -23.28 40.39
C ALA A 370 17.14 -22.50 40.59
N ARG A 371 18.27 -22.99 40.05
CA ARG A 371 19.59 -22.32 40.12
C ARG A 371 19.89 -21.45 38.90
N ILE A 372 19.17 -21.63 37.80
CA ILE A 372 19.32 -20.82 36.58
C ILE A 372 18.46 -19.56 36.77
N LYS A 373 19.09 -18.47 37.22
CA LYS A 373 18.42 -17.16 37.28
C LYS A 373 18.10 -16.67 35.86
N PRO A 374 16.90 -16.11 35.58
CA PRO A 374 16.58 -15.53 34.28
C PRO A 374 17.58 -14.42 33.93
N GLY A 375 18.19 -14.47 32.75
CA GLY A 375 19.07 -13.41 32.23
C GLY A 375 20.58 -13.71 32.24
N ARG A 376 21.03 -14.87 32.74
CA ARG A 376 22.39 -15.37 32.42
C ARG A 376 22.30 -16.35 31.27
N GLN A 377 22.97 -16.04 30.15
CA GLN A 377 23.43 -17.09 29.24
C GLN A 377 24.15 -18.15 30.07
N SER A 378 23.92 -19.42 29.77
CA SER A 378 24.66 -20.52 30.39
C SER A 378 26.16 -20.26 30.20
N ALA A 379 26.80 -19.65 31.19
CA ALA A 379 28.23 -19.48 31.20
C ALA A 379 28.79 -20.88 31.47
N SER A 380 29.13 -21.57 30.38
CA SER A 380 30.18 -22.57 30.29
C SER A 380 30.40 -23.38 31.57
N LEU A 381 29.43 -24.20 31.97
CA LEU A 381 29.74 -25.37 32.79
C LEU A 381 30.47 -26.37 31.87
N GLY A 382 31.79 -26.20 31.75
CA GLY A 382 32.66 -27.10 30.99
C GLY A 382 33.45 -26.49 29.80
N GLY A 383 33.61 -25.17 29.72
CA GLY A 383 34.51 -24.56 28.71
C GLY A 383 34.06 -24.69 27.24
N ARG A 384 32.82 -25.11 26.97
CA ARG A 384 32.21 -25.09 25.63
C ARG A 384 31.37 -23.82 25.47
N THR A 385 31.57 -23.10 24.38
CA THR A 385 30.72 -21.97 23.96
C THR A 385 29.28 -22.47 23.77
N PRO A 386 28.26 -21.81 24.35
CA PRO A 386 26.86 -22.14 24.06
C PRO A 386 26.64 -22.05 22.55
N ARG A 387 26.13 -23.13 21.94
CA ARG A 387 25.74 -23.08 20.51
C ARG A 387 24.45 -22.30 20.39
N GLU A 388 24.49 -21.23 19.60
CA GLU A 388 23.31 -20.43 19.29
C GLU A 388 22.37 -21.21 18.33
N TRP A 389 21.08 -20.92 18.40
CA TRP A 389 20.10 -21.42 17.45
C TRP A 389 20.06 -20.47 16.25
N GLU A 390 20.17 -21.03 15.05
CA GLU A 390 20.30 -20.29 13.81
C GLU A 390 19.06 -20.44 12.92
N ILE A 391 18.96 -19.56 11.93
CA ILE A 391 17.90 -19.53 10.93
C ILE A 391 18.40 -20.20 9.64
N LEU A 392 17.54 -20.99 8.99
CA LEU A 392 17.71 -21.35 7.58
C LEU A 392 16.93 -20.36 6.72
N GLY A 393 17.55 -19.82 5.68
CA GLY A 393 16.93 -18.89 4.75
C GLY A 393 17.48 -19.01 3.34
N LEU A 394 17.24 -18.00 2.51
CA LEU A 394 17.75 -17.89 1.15
C LEU A 394 18.61 -16.64 0.99
N GLN A 395 19.63 -16.72 0.14
CA GLN A 395 20.48 -15.58 -0.17
C GLN A 395 19.67 -14.48 -0.84
N GLY A 396 19.88 -13.23 -0.41
CA GLY A 396 19.11 -12.07 -0.86
C GLY A 396 17.73 -11.89 -0.21
N SER A 397 17.35 -12.69 0.80
CA SER A 397 16.10 -12.49 1.53
C SER A 397 16.15 -11.26 2.44
N TYR A 398 14.98 -10.65 2.69
CA TYR A 398 14.81 -9.50 3.57
C TYR A 398 13.58 -9.67 4.46
N HIS A 399 13.76 -9.47 5.76
CA HIS A 399 12.71 -9.68 6.77
C HIS A 399 12.43 -8.45 7.65
N GLY A 400 13.13 -7.33 7.43
CA GLY A 400 13.01 -6.11 8.23
C GLY A 400 14.32 -5.61 8.83
N ASP A 401 14.30 -4.38 9.33
CA ASP A 401 15.49 -3.65 9.78
C ASP A 401 15.69 -3.67 11.31
N THR A 402 14.75 -4.22 12.07
CA THR A 402 14.98 -4.45 13.51
C THR A 402 16.00 -5.57 13.68
N ILE A 403 16.83 -5.50 14.72
CA ILE A 403 18.01 -6.37 14.87
C ILE A 403 17.66 -7.86 14.78
N GLY A 404 16.53 -8.30 15.34
CA GLY A 404 16.13 -9.71 15.28
C GLY A 404 15.74 -10.16 13.87
N ALA A 405 15.08 -9.30 13.11
CA ALA A 405 14.72 -9.56 11.71
C ALA A 405 15.96 -9.50 10.80
N MET A 406 16.82 -8.52 11.03
CA MET A 406 18.07 -8.35 10.29
C MET A 406 19.00 -9.55 10.50
N ASP A 407 19.16 -10.05 11.74
CA ASP A 407 19.97 -11.24 12.05
C ASP A 407 19.48 -12.52 11.35
N ALA A 408 18.24 -12.56 10.86
CA ALA A 408 17.71 -13.66 10.05
C ALA A 408 17.99 -13.52 8.54
N CYS A 409 18.61 -12.43 8.11
CA CYS A 409 18.98 -12.16 6.71
C CYS A 409 20.49 -12.36 6.50
N GLU A 410 20.86 -12.69 5.26
CA GLU A 410 22.27 -12.83 4.84
C GLU A 410 23.05 -11.52 5.06
N PRO A 411 24.37 -11.58 5.33
CA PRO A 411 25.20 -10.38 5.34
C PRO A 411 25.06 -9.59 4.03
N SER A 412 24.91 -8.28 4.15
CA SER A 412 24.79 -7.34 3.05
C SER A 412 25.57 -6.07 3.36
N VAL A 413 25.80 -5.23 2.35
CA VAL A 413 26.45 -3.91 2.54
C VAL A 413 25.74 -3.04 3.57
N PHE A 414 24.45 -3.26 3.84
CA PHE A 414 23.72 -2.55 4.87
C PHE A 414 23.98 -3.11 6.26
N SER A 415 23.85 -4.43 6.42
CA SER A 415 23.95 -5.08 7.72
C SER A 415 25.39 -5.10 8.26
N GLU A 416 26.40 -5.10 7.37
CA GLU A 416 27.82 -4.99 7.75
C GLU A 416 28.17 -3.67 8.48
N HIS A 417 27.40 -2.61 8.25
CA HIS A 417 27.56 -1.33 8.93
C HIS A 417 26.73 -1.22 10.22
N VAL A 418 25.94 -2.23 10.56
CA VAL A 418 25.16 -2.28 11.80
C VAL A 418 25.95 -3.01 12.88
N ALA A 419 26.45 -2.27 13.86
CA ALA A 419 27.37 -2.77 14.89
C ALA A 419 26.86 -3.97 15.72
N TRP A 420 25.55 -4.22 15.75
CA TRP A 420 24.93 -5.34 16.48
C TRP A 420 24.53 -6.53 15.61
N TYR A 421 24.60 -6.38 14.29
CA TYR A 421 24.32 -7.46 13.36
C TYR A 421 25.35 -8.59 13.53
N ARG A 422 24.87 -9.84 13.49
CA ARG A 422 25.71 -11.03 13.58
C ARG A 422 25.49 -12.03 12.45
N GLY A 423 24.38 -11.93 11.73
CA GLY A 423 24.00 -12.92 10.72
C GLY A 423 23.86 -14.32 11.33
N ARG A 424 22.74 -14.58 12.01
CA ARG A 424 22.51 -15.81 12.79
C ARG A 424 21.84 -16.90 11.95
N GLY A 425 22.48 -17.27 10.85
CA GLY A 425 21.83 -18.17 9.90
C GLY A 425 22.72 -18.82 8.87
N TYR A 426 22.09 -19.69 8.09
CA TYR A 426 22.59 -20.19 6.83
C TYR A 426 21.59 -19.85 5.73
N TRP A 427 22.08 -19.33 4.62
CA TRP A 427 21.26 -18.93 3.49
C TRP A 427 21.67 -19.75 2.27
N PHE A 428 20.73 -20.52 1.73
CA PHE A 428 20.96 -21.25 0.48
C PHE A 428 20.98 -20.27 -0.68
N SER A 429 21.91 -20.43 -1.61
CA SER A 429 21.83 -19.78 -2.92
C SER A 429 20.65 -20.37 -3.70
N PRO A 430 19.54 -19.63 -3.92
CA PRO A 430 18.38 -20.21 -4.59
C PRO A 430 18.56 -20.19 -6.12
N PRO A 431 18.07 -21.22 -6.85
CA PRO A 431 17.83 -21.09 -8.28
C PRO A 431 16.79 -19.99 -8.53
N THR A 432 17.05 -19.13 -9.52
CA THR A 432 16.24 -17.95 -9.84
C THR A 432 15.61 -18.07 -11.22
N LEU A 433 14.52 -17.33 -11.43
CA LEU A 433 13.79 -17.25 -12.68
C LEU A 433 14.14 -15.97 -13.42
N ARG A 434 14.41 -16.09 -14.72
CA ARG A 434 14.67 -14.95 -15.60
C ARG A 434 14.02 -15.16 -16.96
N MET A 435 13.20 -14.21 -17.42
CA MET A 435 12.68 -14.25 -18.79
C MET A 435 13.61 -13.51 -19.74
N LYS A 436 14.00 -14.16 -20.83
CA LYS A 436 14.79 -13.58 -21.92
C LYS A 436 14.35 -14.20 -23.25
N CYS A 437 14.19 -13.37 -24.29
CA CYS A 437 13.78 -13.81 -25.63
C CYS A 437 12.53 -14.71 -25.60
N GLY A 438 11.50 -14.31 -24.84
CA GLY A 438 10.23 -15.04 -24.75
C GLY A 438 10.25 -16.33 -23.94
N LYS A 439 11.39 -16.78 -23.40
CA LYS A 439 11.53 -18.01 -22.61
C LYS A 439 11.91 -17.71 -21.17
N VAL A 440 11.54 -18.60 -20.25
CA VAL A 440 11.89 -18.49 -18.83
C VAL A 440 13.00 -19.46 -18.50
N TYR A 441 14.11 -18.94 -18.00
CA TYR A 441 15.29 -19.69 -17.60
C TYR A 441 15.28 -19.89 -16.09
N VAL A 442 15.67 -21.08 -15.65
CA VAL A 442 15.98 -21.39 -14.25
C VAL A 442 17.48 -21.48 -14.12
N GLU A 443 18.06 -20.58 -13.34
CA GLU A 443 19.51 -20.38 -13.28
C GLU A 443 20.02 -20.31 -11.85
N THR A 444 21.23 -20.80 -11.62
CA THR A 444 21.94 -20.69 -10.34
C THR A 444 23.11 -19.72 -10.44
N SER A 445 23.55 -19.20 -9.30
CA SER A 445 24.81 -18.45 -9.18
C SER A 445 25.96 -19.36 -8.72
N ASP A 446 27.19 -18.84 -8.81
CA ASP A 446 28.37 -19.46 -8.18
C ASP A 446 28.14 -19.55 -6.66
N SER A 447 28.24 -20.76 -6.13
CA SER A 447 28.02 -21.04 -4.70
C SER A 447 28.58 -22.40 -4.31
N ALA A 448 28.60 -22.66 -2.99
CA ALA A 448 28.99 -23.96 -2.45
C ALA A 448 28.04 -25.09 -2.88
N GLU A 449 26.77 -24.78 -3.13
CA GLU A 449 25.73 -25.74 -3.54
C GLU A 449 25.82 -26.12 -5.02
N TRP A 450 26.13 -25.16 -5.88
CA TRP A 450 26.03 -25.30 -7.34
C TRP A 450 27.39 -25.44 -8.05
N GLY A 451 28.49 -25.08 -7.37
CA GLY A 451 29.85 -25.08 -7.92
C GLY A 451 30.24 -23.73 -8.55
N LYS A 452 31.45 -23.69 -9.13
CA LYS A 452 32.16 -22.45 -9.54
C LYS A 452 31.59 -21.70 -10.75
N GLU A 453 30.58 -22.24 -11.43
CA GLU A 453 30.03 -21.63 -12.65
C GLU A 453 28.49 -21.62 -12.59
N PRO A 454 27.84 -20.47 -12.91
CA PRO A 454 26.38 -20.40 -13.06
C PRO A 454 25.86 -21.45 -14.05
N GLN A 455 24.79 -22.15 -13.68
CA GLN A 455 24.20 -23.21 -14.51
C GLN A 455 22.77 -22.87 -14.88
N CYS A 456 22.43 -23.08 -16.15
CA CYS A 456 21.04 -23.14 -16.60
C CYS A 456 20.49 -24.53 -16.28
N LEU A 457 19.65 -24.63 -15.25
CA LEU A 457 19.03 -25.88 -14.81
C LEU A 457 17.79 -26.27 -15.63
N GLY A 458 17.17 -25.31 -16.31
CA GLY A 458 16.01 -25.56 -17.15
C GLY A 458 15.59 -24.34 -17.97
N VAL A 459 14.92 -24.60 -19.09
CA VAL A 459 14.32 -23.58 -19.96
C VAL A 459 12.86 -23.95 -20.20
N PHE A 460 11.98 -23.02 -19.91
CA PHE A 460 10.53 -23.18 -19.97
C PHE A 460 9.96 -22.26 -21.04
N SER A 461 8.86 -22.70 -21.66
CA SER A 461 8.21 -21.96 -22.73
C SER A 461 7.45 -20.73 -22.22
N SER A 462 7.05 -20.74 -20.95
CA SER A 462 6.26 -19.66 -20.35
C SER A 462 6.38 -19.64 -18.81
N ILE A 463 5.90 -18.55 -18.19
CA ILE A 463 5.90 -18.40 -16.74
C ILE A 463 4.90 -19.37 -16.08
N GLU A 464 3.80 -19.67 -16.75
CA GLU A 464 2.76 -20.59 -16.27
C GLU A 464 3.30 -22.02 -16.12
N GLU A 465 4.21 -22.43 -17.02
CA GLU A 465 4.84 -23.75 -16.97
C GLU A 465 5.78 -23.86 -15.76
N VAL A 466 6.59 -22.84 -15.50
CA VAL A 466 7.55 -22.85 -14.38
C VAL A 466 6.83 -22.69 -13.03
N LEU A 467 5.75 -21.92 -12.94
CA LEU A 467 5.00 -21.74 -11.70
C LEU A 467 4.12 -22.94 -11.32
N ASN A 468 3.89 -23.90 -12.23
CA ASN A 468 3.13 -25.12 -11.92
C ASN A 468 3.96 -26.13 -11.10
N VAL A 469 4.15 -25.84 -9.82
CA VAL A 469 4.94 -26.66 -8.89
C VAL A 469 4.43 -28.10 -8.86
N GLN A 470 3.11 -28.31 -8.82
CA GLN A 470 2.52 -29.64 -8.69
C GLN A 470 2.92 -30.58 -9.84
N LYS A 471 2.94 -30.09 -11.09
CA LYS A 471 3.40 -30.89 -12.24
C LYS A 471 4.92 -31.10 -12.25
N ARG A 472 5.68 -30.27 -11.53
CA ARG A 472 7.14 -30.30 -11.50
C ARG A 472 7.72 -31.14 -10.35
N LEU A 473 6.91 -31.51 -9.34
CA LEU A 473 7.36 -32.27 -8.16
C LEU A 473 7.96 -33.65 -8.49
N ASP A 474 7.50 -34.31 -9.55
CA ASP A 474 7.98 -35.64 -9.95
C ASP A 474 9.07 -35.59 -11.04
N THR A 475 9.66 -34.43 -11.26
CA THR A 475 10.70 -34.24 -12.30
C THR A 475 12.10 -34.58 -11.80
N LYS A 476 13.02 -34.82 -12.74
CA LYS A 476 14.46 -34.99 -12.42
C LYS A 476 15.03 -33.76 -11.69
N LEU A 477 14.52 -32.57 -11.99
CA LEU A 477 14.96 -31.33 -11.35
C LEU A 477 14.52 -31.28 -9.88
N ALA A 478 13.30 -31.71 -9.55
CA ALA A 478 12.85 -31.81 -8.16
C ALA A 478 13.70 -32.81 -7.36
N ALA A 479 13.95 -34.00 -7.93
CA ALA A 479 14.84 -34.99 -7.32
C ALA A 479 16.27 -34.45 -7.11
N PHE A 480 16.77 -33.67 -8.08
CA PHE A 480 18.05 -32.98 -7.97
C PHE A 480 18.07 -31.96 -6.82
N TYR A 481 17.07 -31.08 -6.74
CA TYR A 481 16.97 -30.10 -5.65
C TYR A 481 16.89 -30.76 -4.28
N LYS A 482 16.04 -31.77 -4.11
CA LYS A 482 15.92 -32.50 -2.84
C LYS A 482 17.27 -33.09 -2.43
N ARG A 483 18.02 -33.67 -3.36
CA ARG A 483 19.36 -34.20 -3.09
C ARG A 483 20.35 -33.12 -2.65
N VAL A 484 20.44 -32.01 -3.37
CA VAL A 484 21.36 -30.89 -3.04
C VAL A 484 21.04 -30.33 -1.65
N VAL A 485 19.77 -30.05 -1.36
CA VAL A 485 19.34 -29.55 -0.05
C VAL A 485 19.66 -30.56 1.05
N HIS A 486 19.36 -31.84 0.82
CA HIS A 486 19.62 -32.92 1.77
C HIS A 486 21.11 -33.04 2.12
N GLU A 487 21.98 -33.17 1.11
CA GLU A 487 23.43 -33.29 1.30
C GLU A 487 24.00 -32.08 2.05
N ARG A 488 23.51 -30.87 1.72
CA ARG A 488 23.97 -29.66 2.39
C ARG A 488 23.50 -29.57 3.83
N LEU A 489 22.24 -29.89 4.13
CA LEU A 489 21.72 -29.93 5.51
C LEU A 489 22.45 -30.97 6.36
N GLU A 490 22.74 -32.15 5.80
CA GLU A 490 23.55 -33.17 6.48
C GLU A 490 24.94 -32.63 6.82
N ASN A 491 25.61 -31.98 5.88
CA ASN A 491 26.90 -31.38 6.14
C ASN A 491 26.83 -30.29 7.23
N LEU A 492 25.88 -29.36 7.13
CA LEU A 492 25.72 -28.27 8.10
C LEU A 492 25.46 -28.80 9.52
N VAL A 493 24.58 -29.80 9.66
CA VAL A 493 24.16 -30.30 10.98
C VAL A 493 25.15 -31.33 11.54
N ILE A 494 25.65 -32.26 10.73
CA ILE A 494 26.49 -33.38 11.20
C ILE A 494 27.97 -32.97 11.24
N VAL A 495 28.46 -32.36 10.16
CA VAL A 495 29.90 -32.05 9.99
C VAL A 495 30.23 -30.70 10.62
N GLU A 496 29.51 -29.64 10.25
CA GLU A 496 29.73 -28.28 10.78
C GLU A 496 29.08 -28.11 12.17
N ARG A 497 28.25 -29.05 12.59
CA ARG A 497 27.64 -29.12 13.94
C ARG A 497 26.76 -27.92 14.31
N ARG A 498 26.14 -27.31 13.30
CA ARG A 498 25.23 -26.17 13.43
C ARG A 498 23.86 -26.62 13.94
N ARG A 499 23.13 -25.69 14.56
CA ARG A 499 21.78 -25.94 15.10
C ARG A 499 20.82 -24.92 14.53
N PHE A 500 19.76 -25.39 13.89
CA PHE A 500 18.75 -24.55 13.27
C PHE A 500 17.44 -24.64 14.03
N GLY A 501 16.72 -23.53 14.15
CA GLY A 501 15.44 -23.47 14.84
C GLY A 501 14.26 -23.05 13.98
N ALA A 502 14.49 -22.58 12.75
CA ALA A 502 13.43 -22.17 11.83
C ALA A 502 13.92 -22.20 10.37
N LEU A 503 12.99 -22.38 9.44
CA LEU A 503 13.16 -22.04 8.02
C LEU A 503 12.34 -20.78 7.72
N VAL A 504 12.96 -19.74 7.20
CA VAL A 504 12.30 -18.47 6.84
C VAL A 504 12.40 -18.25 5.33
N LEU A 505 11.26 -17.97 4.68
CA LEU A 505 11.18 -17.77 3.24
C LEU A 505 10.28 -16.58 2.92
N GLU A 506 10.70 -15.72 1.98
CA GLU A 506 9.77 -14.91 1.18
C GLU A 506 9.28 -15.80 0.02
N PRO A 507 7.98 -16.14 -0.06
CA PRO A 507 7.49 -17.05 -1.11
C PRO A 507 7.57 -16.44 -2.51
N LEU A 508 8.17 -17.18 -3.46
CA LEU A 508 8.34 -16.82 -4.88
C LEU A 508 9.20 -15.59 -5.17
N VAL A 509 8.97 -14.44 -4.54
CA VAL A 509 9.73 -13.20 -4.81
C VAL A 509 10.34 -12.64 -3.54
N MET A 510 11.67 -12.51 -3.52
CA MET A 510 12.39 -11.74 -2.50
C MET A 510 12.44 -10.27 -2.94
N GLY A 511 11.70 -9.42 -2.22
CA GLY A 511 11.40 -8.06 -2.68
C GLY A 511 12.61 -7.12 -2.62
N ALA A 512 13.11 -6.86 -1.41
CA ALA A 512 14.23 -5.94 -1.20
C ALA A 512 15.57 -6.48 -1.70
N GLY A 513 15.66 -7.81 -1.90
CA GLY A 513 16.76 -8.50 -2.59
C GLY A 513 16.97 -8.10 -4.06
N GLY A 514 16.19 -7.16 -4.59
CA GLY A 514 16.22 -6.78 -6.00
C GLY A 514 15.17 -7.52 -6.82
N MET A 515 13.98 -7.76 -6.25
CA MET A 515 12.87 -8.47 -6.89
C MET A 515 13.31 -9.83 -7.45
N ILE A 516 13.99 -10.64 -6.65
CA ILE A 516 14.51 -11.94 -7.08
C ILE A 516 13.34 -12.92 -7.15
N PHE A 517 13.01 -13.37 -8.36
CA PHE A 517 12.06 -14.48 -8.55
C PHE A 517 12.81 -15.79 -8.31
N VAL A 518 12.47 -16.50 -7.24
CA VAL A 518 13.02 -17.80 -6.90
C VAL A 518 12.23 -18.88 -7.62
N ASP A 519 12.89 -19.96 -8.06
CA ASP A 519 12.19 -21.13 -8.58
C ASP A 519 11.28 -21.73 -7.47
N PRO A 520 9.94 -21.67 -7.61
CA PRO A 520 9.04 -22.13 -6.56
C PRO A 520 9.16 -23.64 -6.32
N LEU A 521 9.65 -24.42 -7.30
CA LEU A 521 9.96 -25.83 -7.11
C LEU A 521 11.08 -26.04 -6.09
N PHE A 522 12.11 -25.18 -6.10
CA PHE A 522 13.21 -25.26 -5.14
C PHE A 522 12.72 -24.95 -3.72
N GLN A 523 11.96 -23.87 -3.54
CA GLN A 523 11.37 -23.54 -2.23
C GLN A 523 10.48 -24.67 -1.72
N ARG A 524 9.66 -25.27 -2.58
CA ARG A 524 8.86 -26.43 -2.22
C ARG A 524 9.73 -27.62 -1.80
N CYS A 525 10.76 -27.96 -2.57
CA CYS A 525 11.67 -29.05 -2.22
C CYS A 525 12.40 -28.79 -0.89
N LEU A 526 12.81 -27.55 -0.63
CA LEU A 526 13.45 -27.14 0.63
C LEU A 526 12.50 -27.35 1.82
N VAL A 527 11.24 -26.91 1.70
CA VAL A 527 10.21 -27.13 2.74
C VAL A 527 9.98 -28.62 2.97
N ASP A 528 9.85 -29.41 1.91
CA ASP A 528 9.65 -30.86 2.01
C ASP A 528 10.83 -31.54 2.71
N VAL A 529 12.07 -31.27 2.30
CA VAL A 529 13.27 -31.87 2.92
C VAL A 529 13.41 -31.46 4.38
N VAL A 530 13.16 -30.20 4.73
CA VAL A 530 13.19 -29.75 6.14
C VAL A 530 12.17 -30.52 6.96
N ARG A 531 10.96 -30.72 6.45
CA ARG A 531 9.89 -31.47 7.15
C ARG A 531 10.16 -32.98 7.21
N GLU A 532 10.83 -33.54 6.21
CA GLU A 532 11.22 -34.95 6.14
C GLU A 532 12.39 -35.28 7.09
N ARG A 533 13.33 -34.34 7.28
CA ARG A 533 14.60 -34.57 8.02
C ARG A 533 14.57 -34.17 9.49
N GLU A 534 13.50 -34.50 10.20
CA GLU A 534 13.43 -34.31 11.67
C GLU A 534 14.53 -35.05 12.42
N ASP A 535 14.99 -36.19 11.88
CA ASP A 535 16.11 -36.95 12.40
C ASP A 535 17.37 -36.09 12.55
N LEU A 536 17.65 -35.17 11.61
CA LEU A 536 18.79 -34.26 11.68
C LEU A 536 18.65 -33.24 12.80
N PHE A 537 17.49 -32.59 12.90
CA PHE A 537 17.30 -31.49 13.84
C PHE A 537 17.11 -31.97 15.29
N SER A 538 16.75 -33.24 15.49
CA SER A 538 16.64 -33.86 16.82
C SER A 538 17.98 -34.21 17.49
N LEU A 539 19.10 -33.99 16.79
CA LEU A 539 20.44 -34.33 17.29
C LEU A 539 20.90 -33.38 18.40
N THR A 540 21.07 -33.90 19.61
CA THR A 540 21.33 -33.09 20.81
C THR A 540 22.82 -32.95 21.19
N ASP A 541 23.68 -33.97 21.12
CA ASP A 541 25.14 -33.80 21.36
C ASP A 541 26.06 -34.89 20.74
N PRO A 542 27.35 -34.58 20.44
CA PRO A 542 28.35 -35.56 19.97
C PRO A 542 28.96 -36.46 21.09
N PRO A 543 29.47 -37.68 20.75
CA PRO A 543 29.36 -38.30 19.44
C PRO A 543 27.90 -38.65 19.23
N LEU A 544 27.38 -38.28 18.05
CA LEU A 544 25.99 -38.42 17.66
C LEU A 544 25.65 -39.91 17.62
N ARG A 545 25.42 -40.49 18.79
CA ARG A 545 25.08 -41.89 18.99
C ARG A 545 23.68 -41.90 19.52
N HIS A 546 22.81 -42.43 18.66
CA HIS A 546 21.37 -42.56 18.84
C HIS A 546 20.68 -41.22 18.72
N ALA A 547 20.11 -40.94 17.53
CA ALA A 547 18.92 -40.11 17.45
C ALA A 547 17.94 -40.69 18.48
N HIS A 548 17.79 -40.02 19.62
CA HIS A 548 16.71 -40.37 20.52
C HIS A 548 15.44 -39.93 19.81
N MET A 549 14.85 -40.86 19.04
CA MET A 549 13.40 -40.93 18.91
C MET A 549 12.84 -41.19 20.32
N GLY A 550 12.95 -40.20 21.20
CA GLY A 550 12.38 -40.23 22.53
C GLY A 550 10.88 -40.22 22.36
N ARG A 551 10.25 -41.40 22.31
CA ARG A 551 8.79 -41.59 22.44
C ARG A 551 7.91 -40.61 21.66
N VAL A 552 8.22 -40.31 20.40
CA VAL A 552 7.24 -39.71 19.48
C VAL A 552 6.84 -40.69 18.38
N THR A 553 6.67 -41.95 18.76
CA THR A 553 5.86 -42.95 18.04
C THR A 553 4.41 -42.94 18.52
N ALA A 554 3.94 -41.86 19.15
CA ALA A 554 2.51 -41.56 19.17
C ALA A 554 2.15 -41.11 17.76
N ALA A 555 1.15 -41.75 17.14
CA ALA A 555 0.59 -41.29 15.88
C ALA A 555 0.26 -39.78 16.01
N ARG A 556 1.06 -38.94 15.35
CA ARG A 556 0.90 -37.47 15.45
C ARG A 556 -0.38 -37.07 14.71
N SER A 557 -1.18 -36.20 15.31
CA SER A 557 -2.38 -35.67 14.68
C SER A 557 -2.03 -34.89 13.42
N ASN A 558 -2.93 -34.87 12.43
CA ASN A 558 -2.84 -33.94 11.31
C ASN A 558 -2.72 -32.51 11.87
N GLY A 559 -1.67 -31.77 11.48
CA GLY A 559 -1.47 -30.35 11.85
C GLY A 559 -0.30 -30.03 12.79
N GLU A 560 0.49 -31.01 13.23
CA GLU A 560 1.77 -30.72 13.92
C GLU A 560 2.89 -30.37 12.93
N TRP A 561 3.65 -29.31 13.23
CA TRP A 561 4.86 -28.96 12.47
C TRP A 561 5.92 -30.08 12.59
N ARG A 562 6.72 -30.29 11.53
CA ARG A 562 7.75 -31.35 11.44
C ARG A 562 9.11 -30.76 11.06
N GLY A 563 10.19 -31.38 11.54
CA GLY A 563 11.55 -30.92 11.25
C GLY A 563 11.86 -29.58 11.90
N LEU A 564 11.67 -28.48 11.19
CA LEU A 564 11.72 -27.12 11.72
C LEU A 564 10.41 -26.38 11.42
N PRO A 565 9.95 -25.47 12.28
CA PRO A 565 8.88 -24.55 11.93
C PRO A 565 9.22 -23.75 10.67
N VAL A 566 8.29 -23.74 9.72
CA VAL A 566 8.41 -23.00 8.46
C VAL A 566 7.67 -21.67 8.58
N ILE A 567 8.40 -20.58 8.38
CA ILE A 567 7.88 -19.20 8.36
C ILE A 567 7.79 -18.73 6.91
N PHE A 568 6.60 -18.32 6.48
CA PHE A 568 6.44 -17.55 5.25
C PHE A 568 6.32 -16.06 5.60
N ASP A 569 7.34 -15.30 5.19
CA ASP A 569 7.30 -13.85 5.18
C ASP A 569 6.49 -13.39 3.96
N GLU A 570 5.20 -13.16 4.18
CA GLU A 570 4.27 -12.67 3.16
C GLU A 570 4.01 -11.17 3.28
N VAL A 571 4.89 -10.44 3.97
CA VAL A 571 4.83 -8.99 4.11
C VAL A 571 4.86 -8.29 2.76
N PHE A 572 5.63 -8.81 1.79
CA PHE A 572 5.65 -8.31 0.42
C PHE A 572 4.66 -9.03 -0.49
N THR A 573 4.64 -10.37 -0.46
CA THR A 573 4.07 -11.23 -1.50
C THR A 573 2.58 -11.49 -1.35
N GLY A 574 2.07 -11.38 -0.12
CA GLY A 574 0.69 -11.73 0.20
C GLY A 574 -0.34 -10.78 -0.38
N LEU A 575 -1.62 -11.17 -0.27
CA LEU A 575 -2.78 -10.34 -0.55
C LEU A 575 -2.79 -9.75 -1.98
N ARG A 576 -2.70 -10.62 -3.01
CA ARG A 576 -2.80 -10.25 -4.44
C ARG A 576 -1.62 -9.47 -5.02
N ARG A 577 -0.54 -9.19 -4.28
CA ARG A 577 0.66 -8.52 -4.85
C ARG A 577 1.13 -9.21 -6.14
N LEU A 578 1.26 -10.54 -6.09
CA LEU A 578 1.71 -11.40 -7.18
C LEU A 578 0.55 -12.07 -7.94
N GLY A 579 -0.67 -11.56 -7.82
CA GLY A 579 -1.87 -12.10 -8.47
C GLY A 579 -2.49 -13.32 -7.78
N CYS A 580 -1.68 -14.15 -7.11
CA CYS A 580 -2.16 -15.17 -6.16
C CYS A 580 -2.68 -14.53 -4.86
N LYS A 581 -3.49 -15.25 -4.08
CA LYS A 581 -3.96 -14.72 -2.80
C LYS A 581 -2.80 -14.70 -1.80
N MET A 582 -2.14 -15.85 -1.66
CA MET A 582 -0.98 -16.05 -0.79
C MET A 582 0.13 -16.79 -1.55
N GLY A 583 1.36 -16.70 -1.03
CA GLY A 583 2.51 -17.46 -1.53
C GLY A 583 2.31 -18.98 -1.44
N ALA A 584 1.60 -19.44 -0.41
CA ALA A 584 1.24 -20.86 -0.24
C ALA A 584 0.46 -21.45 -1.44
N ASP A 585 -0.34 -20.64 -2.14
CA ASP A 585 -1.10 -21.07 -3.32
C ASP A 585 -0.17 -21.52 -4.46
N ILE A 586 1.01 -20.89 -4.57
CA ILE A 586 2.00 -21.18 -5.61
C ILE A 586 2.90 -22.34 -5.18
N LEU A 587 3.37 -22.34 -3.94
CA LEU A 587 4.25 -23.40 -3.42
C LEU A 587 3.50 -24.73 -3.19
N GLY A 588 2.17 -24.70 -3.15
CA GLY A 588 1.31 -25.86 -2.90
C GLY A 588 1.48 -26.46 -1.51
N THR A 589 2.06 -25.72 -0.56
CA THR A 589 2.31 -26.13 0.83
C THR A 589 2.10 -24.95 1.76
N THR A 590 1.51 -25.20 2.92
CA THR A 590 1.25 -24.17 3.93
C THR A 590 2.44 -24.01 4.86
N PRO A 591 2.67 -22.82 5.44
CA PRO A 591 3.65 -22.63 6.49
C PRO A 591 3.11 -23.12 7.85
N ASP A 592 3.95 -23.02 8.89
CA ASP A 592 3.54 -23.17 10.29
C ASP A 592 3.30 -21.80 10.95
N ILE A 593 3.93 -20.75 10.40
CA ILE A 593 3.81 -19.35 10.80
C ILE A 593 3.84 -18.48 9.54
N SER A 594 3.04 -17.41 9.47
CA SER A 594 3.09 -16.47 8.35
C SER A 594 2.96 -15.03 8.83
N CYS A 595 3.74 -14.11 8.26
CA CYS A 595 3.70 -12.68 8.58
C CYS A 595 3.08 -11.88 7.43
N LEU A 596 2.18 -10.94 7.75
CA LEU A 596 1.54 -10.03 6.81
C LEU A 596 1.64 -8.59 7.31
N ALA A 597 1.86 -7.64 6.40
CA ALA A 597 1.81 -6.21 6.67
C ALA A 597 1.46 -5.48 5.35
N LYS A 598 1.99 -4.28 5.12
CA LYS A 598 1.90 -3.54 3.84
C LYS A 598 0.47 -3.46 3.29
N ILE A 599 0.14 -4.31 2.32
CA ILE A 599 -1.19 -4.40 1.69
C ILE A 599 -2.29 -4.63 2.73
N LEU A 600 -2.00 -5.28 3.86
CA LEU A 600 -2.97 -5.61 4.89
C LEU A 600 -3.90 -4.43 5.24
N SER A 601 -3.37 -3.21 5.30
CA SER A 601 -4.09 -1.98 5.64
C SER A 601 -4.24 -1.01 4.45
N GLY A 602 -4.06 -1.50 3.23
CA GLY A 602 -4.18 -0.73 1.99
C GLY A 602 -3.18 0.42 1.90
N GLY A 603 -2.08 0.35 2.66
CA GLY A 603 -1.10 1.43 2.77
C GLY A 603 -1.59 2.70 3.47
N LEU A 604 -2.71 2.66 4.19
CA LEU A 604 -3.23 3.84 4.92
C LEU A 604 -2.58 4.02 6.30
N VAL A 605 -2.46 2.94 7.08
CA VAL A 605 -1.96 2.98 8.47
C VAL A 605 -1.06 1.77 8.77
N PRO A 606 -0.01 1.91 9.60
CA PRO A 606 0.87 0.79 9.92
C PRO A 606 0.14 -0.29 10.72
N MET A 607 0.30 -1.54 10.30
CA MET A 607 -0.15 -2.73 11.01
C MET A 607 0.53 -3.96 10.42
N SER A 608 0.76 -4.97 11.25
CA SER A 608 1.10 -6.31 10.81
C SER A 608 0.40 -7.38 11.66
N VAL A 609 0.33 -8.58 11.11
CA VAL A 609 -0.15 -9.77 11.81
C VAL A 609 0.78 -10.95 11.58
N THR A 610 0.96 -11.77 12.60
CA THR A 610 1.65 -13.05 12.54
C THR A 610 0.63 -14.16 12.81
N LEU A 611 0.34 -14.94 11.78
CA LEU A 611 -0.50 -16.13 11.84
C LEU A 611 0.31 -17.31 12.33
N ALA A 612 -0.27 -18.16 13.17
CA ALA A 612 0.38 -19.36 13.67
C ALA A 612 -0.58 -20.54 13.72
N SER A 613 -0.04 -21.74 13.49
CA SER A 613 -0.76 -22.99 13.67
C SER A 613 -0.99 -23.30 15.16
N GLU A 614 -1.93 -24.20 15.45
CA GLU A 614 -2.24 -24.59 16.84
C GLU A 614 -1.04 -25.25 17.52
N SER A 615 -0.21 -25.98 16.77
CA SER A 615 0.97 -26.64 17.32
C SER A 615 2.07 -25.66 17.73
N ILE A 616 2.21 -24.53 17.02
CA ILE A 616 3.08 -23.43 17.44
C ILE A 616 2.51 -22.77 18.70
N TYR A 617 1.23 -22.41 18.71
CA TYR A 617 0.59 -21.80 19.88
C TYR A 617 0.70 -22.66 21.15
N SER A 618 0.47 -23.96 21.01
CA SER A 618 0.54 -24.94 22.12
C SER A 618 1.92 -24.98 22.78
N THR A 619 2.98 -24.58 22.04
CA THR A 619 4.32 -24.42 22.62
C THR A 619 4.29 -23.44 23.78
N PHE A 620 3.59 -22.31 23.65
CA PHE A 620 3.56 -21.22 24.64
C PHE A 620 2.42 -21.39 25.65
N ALA A 621 1.35 -22.09 25.27
CA ALA A 621 0.22 -22.42 26.14
C ALA A 621 0.45 -23.69 26.99
N CYS A 622 1.70 -24.14 27.16
CA CYS A 622 2.01 -25.41 27.82
C CYS A 622 1.82 -25.41 29.35
N SER A 623 1.63 -24.24 29.98
CA SER A 623 1.45 -24.11 31.43
C SER A 623 0.74 -22.80 31.80
N ARG A 624 0.45 -22.60 33.09
CA ARG A 624 -0.08 -21.34 33.63
C ARG A 624 0.99 -20.29 33.95
N GLU A 625 2.27 -20.62 33.80
CA GLU A 625 3.35 -19.69 34.15
C GLU A 625 3.52 -18.61 33.06
N LYS A 626 3.50 -17.35 33.47
CA LYS A 626 3.66 -16.21 32.54
C LYS A 626 4.99 -16.24 31.79
N THR A 627 6.04 -16.76 32.42
CA THR A 627 7.38 -16.95 31.82
C THR A 627 7.37 -17.92 30.63
N HIS A 628 6.34 -18.77 30.52
CA HIS A 628 6.19 -19.67 29.39
C HIS A 628 5.41 -19.09 28.21
N ALA A 629 4.72 -17.96 28.41
CA ALA A 629 4.02 -17.24 27.35
C ALA A 629 4.98 -16.55 26.38
N LEU A 630 4.47 -16.12 25.23
CA LEU A 630 5.22 -15.27 24.31
C LEU A 630 5.29 -13.85 24.88
N LEU A 631 6.41 -13.52 25.54
CA LEU A 631 6.64 -12.20 26.13
C LEU A 631 7.12 -11.20 25.07
N HIS A 632 6.23 -10.89 24.13
CA HIS A 632 6.39 -9.86 23.11
C HIS A 632 5.11 -9.02 23.11
N GLY A 633 5.21 -7.70 23.03
CA GLY A 633 4.05 -6.84 22.84
C GLY A 633 4.46 -5.40 22.55
N HIS A 634 3.60 -4.69 21.82
CA HIS A 634 3.75 -3.27 21.53
C HIS A 634 2.60 -2.49 22.17
N SER A 635 2.78 -1.19 22.36
CA SER A 635 1.73 -0.35 22.93
C SER A 635 0.49 -0.31 22.02
N TYR A 636 0.70 -0.37 20.70
CA TYR A 636 -0.37 -0.33 19.68
C TYR A 636 -0.78 -1.70 19.14
N THR A 637 -0.39 -2.79 19.81
CA THR A 637 -0.83 -4.15 19.44
C THR A 637 -2.36 -4.19 19.26
N ALA A 638 -2.78 -4.65 18.08
CA ALA A 638 -4.18 -4.77 17.65
C ALA A 638 -4.98 -3.45 17.64
N HIS A 639 -4.37 -2.30 17.37
CA HIS A 639 -5.07 -1.01 17.41
C HIS A 639 -6.36 -0.99 16.56
N PRO A 640 -7.51 -0.52 17.11
CA PRO A 640 -8.81 -0.63 16.44
C PRO A 640 -8.89 0.02 15.06
N VAL A 641 -8.17 1.12 14.84
CA VAL A 641 -8.14 1.84 13.56
C VAL A 641 -7.54 0.98 12.46
N GLY A 642 -6.36 0.40 12.69
CA GLY A 642 -5.69 -0.48 11.73
C GLY A 642 -6.50 -1.75 11.47
N CYS A 643 -7.10 -2.33 12.51
CA CYS A 643 -7.95 -3.51 12.35
C CYS A 643 -9.16 -3.20 11.44
N GLN A 644 -9.83 -2.06 11.64
CA GLN A 644 -10.99 -1.68 10.83
C GLN A 644 -10.59 -1.36 9.38
N VAL A 645 -9.47 -0.68 9.18
CA VAL A 645 -8.92 -0.38 7.84
C VAL A 645 -8.52 -1.65 7.11
N ALA A 646 -7.92 -2.62 7.82
CA ALA A 646 -7.55 -3.90 7.23
C ALA A 646 -8.77 -4.74 6.85
N ILE A 647 -9.83 -4.74 7.67
CA ILE A 647 -11.12 -5.34 7.28
C ILE A 647 -11.61 -4.72 5.97
N GLU A 648 -11.69 -3.40 5.89
CA GLU A 648 -12.16 -2.70 4.69
C GLU A 648 -11.28 -2.97 3.47
N THR A 649 -9.96 -3.07 3.66
CA THR A 649 -9.03 -3.41 2.58
C THR A 649 -9.29 -4.80 2.02
N LEU A 650 -9.50 -5.79 2.90
CA LEU A 650 -9.85 -7.14 2.48
C LEU A 650 -11.22 -7.17 1.78
N ASP A 651 -12.20 -6.34 2.21
CA ASP A 651 -13.49 -6.22 1.51
C ASP A 651 -13.32 -5.72 0.08
N VAL A 652 -12.54 -4.64 -0.11
CA VAL A 652 -12.29 -4.08 -1.44
C VAL A 652 -11.59 -5.11 -2.34
N LEU A 653 -10.58 -5.83 -1.83
CA LEU A 653 -9.90 -6.86 -2.62
C LEU A 653 -10.82 -8.03 -3.00
N GLU A 654 -11.71 -8.46 -2.11
CA GLU A 654 -12.69 -9.50 -2.40
C GLU A 654 -13.78 -9.04 -3.38
N GLU A 655 -14.21 -7.78 -3.30
CA GLU A 655 -15.12 -7.19 -4.27
C GLU A 655 -14.49 -7.12 -5.66
N MET A 656 -13.19 -6.76 -5.74
CA MET A 656 -12.42 -6.79 -6.99
C MET A 656 -12.34 -8.21 -7.58
N ASP A 657 -12.22 -9.23 -6.74
CA ASP A 657 -12.28 -10.63 -7.17
C ASP A 657 -13.67 -11.00 -7.72
N LEU A 658 -14.75 -10.45 -7.15
CA LEU A 658 -16.13 -10.77 -7.49
C LEU A 658 -16.63 -10.04 -8.74
N ASN A 659 -16.27 -8.77 -8.90
CA ASN A 659 -16.74 -7.92 -9.99
C ASN A 659 -15.92 -8.09 -11.28
N GLY A 660 -14.90 -8.96 -11.27
CA GLY A 660 -14.05 -9.22 -12.43
C GLY A 660 -13.05 -8.10 -12.72
N SER A 661 -12.65 -7.31 -11.71
CA SER A 661 -11.63 -6.24 -11.88
C SER A 661 -10.33 -6.77 -12.47
N TRP A 662 -9.98 -8.04 -12.19
CA TRP A 662 -8.79 -8.69 -12.73
C TRP A 662 -8.98 -9.34 -14.11
N THR A 663 -10.23 -9.50 -14.56
CA THR A 663 -10.56 -10.23 -15.79
C THR A 663 -9.89 -9.69 -17.06
N PRO A 664 -9.76 -8.36 -17.27
CA PRO A 664 -9.03 -7.84 -18.43
C PRO A 664 -7.59 -8.36 -18.49
N TYR A 665 -6.89 -8.39 -17.36
CA TYR A 665 -5.51 -8.87 -17.25
C TYR A 665 -5.42 -10.39 -17.39
N GLN A 666 -6.35 -11.12 -16.78
CA GLN A 666 -6.43 -12.59 -16.85
C GLN A 666 -6.65 -13.09 -18.29
N LYS A 667 -7.44 -12.36 -19.10
CA LYS A 667 -7.67 -12.71 -20.51
C LYS A 667 -6.40 -12.60 -21.36
N GLN A 668 -5.51 -11.67 -21.02
CA GLN A 668 -4.26 -11.47 -21.75
C GLN A 668 -3.19 -12.50 -21.37
N TRP A 669 -3.23 -12.97 -20.12
CA TRP A 669 -2.31 -13.95 -19.57
C TRP A 669 -3.01 -15.30 -19.39
N SER A 670 -3.32 -15.69 -18.15
CA SER A 670 -4.13 -16.84 -17.79
C SER A 670 -4.98 -16.51 -16.54
N SER A 671 -5.95 -17.37 -16.21
CA SER A 671 -6.78 -17.17 -15.01
C SER A 671 -6.01 -17.34 -13.70
N GLU A 672 -5.01 -18.22 -13.68
CA GLU A 672 -4.23 -18.56 -12.47
C GLU A 672 -3.01 -17.66 -12.29
N HIS A 673 -2.33 -17.34 -13.39
CA HIS A 673 -1.11 -16.52 -13.40
C HIS A 673 -1.30 -15.38 -14.41
N TRP A 674 -1.40 -14.16 -13.89
CA TRP A 674 -1.64 -12.96 -14.70
C TRP A 674 -0.77 -11.81 -14.22
N SER A 675 -0.63 -10.79 -15.05
CA SER A 675 0.00 -9.52 -14.67
C SER A 675 -0.82 -8.34 -15.19
N VAL A 676 -0.83 -7.23 -14.44
CA VAL A 676 -1.38 -5.95 -14.90
C VAL A 676 -0.59 -5.37 -16.08
N TRP A 677 0.65 -5.85 -16.25
CA TRP A 677 1.53 -5.44 -17.34
C TRP A 677 1.21 -6.23 -18.61
N ASP A 678 1.13 -5.50 -19.72
CA ASP A 678 0.80 -6.06 -21.03
C ASP A 678 1.79 -7.17 -21.44
N LYS A 679 1.27 -8.34 -21.82
CA LYS A 679 2.10 -9.52 -22.17
C LYS A 679 2.97 -9.27 -23.40
N SER A 680 2.49 -8.51 -24.38
CA SER A 680 3.26 -8.16 -25.58
C SER A 680 4.39 -7.18 -25.25
N PHE A 681 4.15 -6.23 -24.33
CA PHE A 681 5.15 -5.32 -23.79
C PHE A 681 6.25 -6.07 -23.02
N VAL A 682 5.87 -6.99 -22.14
CA VAL A 682 6.85 -7.83 -21.42
C VAL A 682 7.66 -8.68 -22.40
N ASN A 683 7.03 -9.25 -23.42
CA ASN A 683 7.72 -10.00 -24.45
C ASN A 683 8.70 -9.11 -25.25
N LEU A 684 8.29 -7.89 -25.62
CA LEU A 684 9.15 -6.91 -26.30
C LEU A 684 10.38 -6.59 -25.45
N LEU A 685 10.19 -6.28 -24.16
CA LEU A 685 11.29 -6.02 -23.22
C LEU A 685 12.25 -7.20 -23.11
N SER A 686 11.72 -8.43 -23.09
CA SER A 686 12.56 -9.64 -23.01
C SER A 686 13.52 -9.78 -24.20
N HIS A 687 13.20 -9.19 -25.36
CA HIS A 687 14.04 -9.20 -26.56
C HIS A 687 14.97 -7.99 -26.66
N ALA A 688 14.77 -6.95 -25.85
CA ALA A 688 15.59 -5.74 -25.93
C ALA A 688 17.06 -6.00 -25.59
N ASP A 689 17.97 -5.40 -26.36
CA ASP A 689 19.41 -5.65 -26.24
C ASP A 689 19.99 -5.22 -24.90
N ARG A 690 19.50 -4.11 -24.34
CA ARG A 690 19.96 -3.57 -23.04
C ARG A 690 19.33 -4.27 -21.83
N VAL A 691 18.38 -5.18 -22.03
CA VAL A 691 17.70 -5.91 -20.95
C VAL A 691 18.34 -7.30 -20.80
N SER A 692 18.87 -7.62 -19.63
CA SER A 692 19.38 -8.97 -19.31
C SER A 692 18.27 -9.92 -18.91
N GLY A 693 17.19 -9.41 -18.33
CA GLY A 693 16.06 -10.19 -17.86
C GLY A 693 14.83 -9.32 -17.60
N VAL A 694 13.65 -9.90 -17.73
CA VAL A 694 12.38 -9.27 -17.33
C VAL A 694 11.56 -10.32 -16.59
N MET A 695 10.74 -9.89 -15.63
CA MET A 695 9.72 -10.73 -15.01
C MET A 695 8.50 -9.87 -14.70
N ALA A 696 7.30 -10.40 -14.95
CA ALA A 696 6.05 -9.71 -14.63
C ALA A 696 5.05 -10.70 -14.03
N LEU A 697 4.48 -10.36 -12.88
CA LEU A 697 3.48 -11.20 -12.19
C LEU A 697 2.65 -10.35 -11.22
N GLY A 698 1.33 -10.52 -11.26
CA GLY A 698 0.39 -9.69 -10.53
C GLY A 698 0.61 -8.21 -10.85
N THR A 699 0.85 -7.43 -9.80
CA THR A 699 1.12 -5.98 -9.92
C THR A 699 2.60 -5.65 -10.14
N LEU A 700 3.50 -6.64 -10.07
CA LEU A 700 4.95 -6.44 -10.12
C LEU A 700 5.49 -6.56 -11.55
N LEU A 701 6.39 -5.63 -11.91
CA LEU A 701 7.30 -5.72 -13.06
C LEU A 701 8.73 -5.52 -12.59
N LYS A 702 9.61 -6.45 -12.96
CA LYS A 702 11.06 -6.36 -12.81
C LYS A 702 11.71 -6.24 -14.19
N ILE A 703 12.62 -5.29 -14.33
CA ILE A 703 13.49 -5.16 -15.51
C ILE A 703 14.94 -5.15 -15.02
N GLU A 704 15.74 -6.10 -15.49
CA GLU A 704 17.18 -6.15 -15.25
C GLU A 704 17.91 -5.59 -16.46
N LEU A 705 18.77 -4.61 -16.24
CA LEU A 705 19.56 -3.95 -17.29
C LEU A 705 20.96 -4.56 -17.36
N LYS A 706 21.51 -4.66 -18.58
CA LYS A 706 22.92 -4.99 -18.78
C LYS A 706 23.80 -3.82 -18.32
N THR A 707 24.92 -4.14 -17.65
CA THR A 707 25.90 -3.15 -17.20
C THR A 707 27.29 -3.50 -17.75
N ASP A 708 28.02 -2.48 -18.23
CA ASP A 708 29.43 -2.61 -18.64
C ASP A 708 30.40 -2.42 -17.45
N SER A 709 29.86 -2.09 -16.27
CA SER A 709 30.54 -1.83 -15.00
C SER A 709 30.06 -2.78 -13.90
N VAL A 710 30.65 -2.70 -12.69
CA VAL A 710 30.37 -3.55 -11.52
C VAL A 710 28.85 -3.69 -11.30
N SER A 711 28.37 -4.93 -11.31
CA SER A 711 26.98 -5.31 -10.98
C SER A 711 26.72 -5.17 -9.47
N GLY A 712 25.47 -4.96 -9.06
CA GLY A 712 25.08 -4.82 -7.64
C GLY A 712 24.91 -3.37 -7.18
N TYR A 713 25.03 -3.11 -5.88
CA TYR A 713 24.55 -1.89 -5.20
C TYR A 713 25.18 -0.59 -5.70
N ALA A 714 26.42 -0.70 -6.19
CA ALA A 714 27.22 0.43 -6.63
C ALA A 714 27.00 0.80 -8.12
N SER A 715 26.08 0.12 -8.82
CA SER A 715 25.84 0.36 -10.24
C SER A 715 24.96 1.59 -10.50
N ASP A 716 25.47 2.52 -11.31
CA ASP A 716 24.72 3.71 -11.77
C ASP A 716 23.92 3.46 -13.06
N ALA A 717 23.93 2.24 -13.61
CA ALA A 717 23.35 1.94 -14.92
C ALA A 717 21.83 2.23 -15.00
N ALA A 718 21.13 2.07 -13.88
CA ALA A 718 19.70 2.38 -13.78
C ALA A 718 19.43 3.89 -13.66
N ASN A 719 20.40 4.70 -13.20
CA ASN A 719 20.20 6.12 -12.93
C ASN A 719 19.88 6.91 -14.21
N ASP A 720 20.55 6.61 -15.33
CA ASP A 720 20.24 7.23 -16.63
C ASP A 720 18.80 6.91 -17.09
N LEU A 721 18.35 5.67 -16.91
CA LEU A 721 16.98 5.27 -17.25
C LEU A 721 15.97 5.94 -16.32
N MET A 722 16.23 5.94 -15.01
CA MET A 722 15.36 6.60 -14.02
C MET A 722 15.26 8.11 -14.27
N LEU A 723 16.37 8.77 -14.60
CA LEU A 723 16.38 10.19 -14.97
C LEU A 723 15.55 10.45 -16.22
N LYS A 724 15.62 9.57 -17.23
CA LYS A 724 14.81 9.69 -18.46
C LYS A 724 13.32 9.45 -18.18
N LEU A 725 12.98 8.44 -17.39
CA LEU A 725 11.59 8.13 -17.00
C LEU A 725 11.01 9.19 -16.04
N GLY A 726 11.84 9.80 -15.21
CA GLY A 726 11.44 10.89 -14.31
C GLY A 726 11.29 12.25 -15.01
N LYS A 727 12.01 12.46 -16.13
CA LYS A 727 12.00 13.74 -16.90
C LYS A 727 11.06 13.77 -18.10
N GLN A 728 10.49 12.65 -18.55
CA GLN A 728 9.62 12.66 -19.72
C GLN A 728 8.28 13.34 -19.42
N THR A 729 8.17 14.59 -19.87
CA THR A 729 6.92 15.30 -20.09
C THR A 729 6.76 15.55 -21.59
N GLY A 730 5.77 14.93 -22.24
CA GLY A 730 5.48 15.20 -23.64
C GLY A 730 4.21 14.50 -24.14
N ILE A 731 3.32 15.28 -24.77
CA ILE A 731 2.26 14.75 -25.64
C ILE A 731 2.98 14.22 -26.89
N MET A 732 2.85 12.92 -27.21
CA MET A 732 3.21 12.47 -28.56
C MET A 732 2.21 13.11 -29.54
N GLU A 733 2.73 13.84 -30.52
CA GLU A 733 1.91 14.49 -31.55
C GLU A 733 0.96 13.49 -32.21
N HIS A 734 -0.25 13.99 -32.48
CA HIS A 734 -1.38 13.30 -33.10
C HIS A 734 -0.96 12.31 -34.21
N ASP A 735 -1.03 11.02 -33.93
CA ASP A 735 -1.29 10.03 -34.97
C ASP A 735 -2.81 9.90 -35.11
N THR A 736 -3.37 10.48 -36.18
CA THR A 736 -4.81 10.65 -36.43
C THR A 736 -5.57 9.34 -36.69
N THR A 737 -5.03 8.19 -36.27
CA THR A 737 -5.58 6.87 -36.59
C THR A 737 -5.82 5.94 -35.40
N SER A 738 -5.52 6.34 -34.16
CA SER A 738 -5.86 5.54 -32.96
C SER A 738 -6.62 6.35 -31.91
N SER A 739 -7.72 5.81 -31.39
CA SER A 739 -8.62 6.43 -30.41
C SER A 739 -8.09 6.45 -28.97
N LEU A 740 -6.77 6.38 -28.79
CA LEU A 740 -6.10 6.39 -27.48
C LEU A 740 -5.00 7.45 -27.52
N SER A 741 -5.29 8.67 -27.06
CA SER A 741 -4.25 9.66 -26.77
C SER A 741 -3.35 9.11 -25.66
N SER A 742 -2.14 8.65 -25.99
CA SER A 742 -1.16 8.17 -25.02
C SER A 742 -0.52 9.37 -24.30
N HIS A 743 -1.08 9.76 -23.17
CA HIS A 743 -0.42 10.70 -22.27
C HIS A 743 0.73 9.99 -21.55
N THR A 744 1.94 10.51 -21.69
CA THR A 744 3.08 10.08 -20.88
C THR A 744 3.04 10.82 -19.54
N PHE A 745 3.34 10.10 -18.47
CA PHE A 745 3.47 10.67 -17.13
C PHE A 745 4.86 10.34 -16.58
N PRO A 746 5.48 11.26 -15.82
CA PRO A 746 6.66 10.93 -15.06
C PRO A 746 6.37 9.81 -14.06
N LEU A 747 7.38 8.97 -13.83
CA LEU A 747 7.32 7.84 -12.92
C LEU A 747 8.13 8.15 -11.66
N HIS A 748 7.49 8.11 -10.49
CA HIS A 748 8.19 8.10 -9.22
C HIS A 748 8.77 6.71 -9.00
N LEU A 749 10.09 6.63 -9.09
CA LEU A 749 10.86 5.42 -8.85
C LEU A 749 11.72 5.62 -7.61
N ARG A 750 11.89 4.54 -6.87
CA ARG A 750 12.96 4.43 -5.88
C ARG A 750 13.89 3.34 -6.36
N SER A 751 15.16 3.67 -6.60
CA SER A 751 16.16 2.63 -6.76
C SER A 751 16.21 1.84 -5.46
N LEU A 752 15.85 0.57 -5.54
CA LEU A 752 16.50 -0.41 -4.71
C LEU A 752 17.94 -0.35 -5.18
N GLY A 753 18.85 0.24 -4.40
CA GLY A 753 20.24 -0.16 -4.57
C GLY A 753 20.22 -1.68 -4.60
N ASN A 754 20.83 -2.30 -5.62
CA ASN A 754 20.64 -3.72 -5.83
C ASN A 754 21.61 -4.51 -4.93
N PRO A 755 21.18 -5.33 -3.95
CA PRO A 755 21.85 -6.57 -3.54
C PRO A 755 23.38 -6.72 -3.68
#